data_AF-A0A650GBX3-F1
#
_entry.id   AF-A0A650GBX3-F1
#
_cell.length_a   1.000
_cell.length_b   1.000
_cell.length_c   1.000
_cell.angle_alpha   90.00
_cell.angle_beta   90.00
_cell.angle_gamma   90.00
#
_symmetry.space_group_name_H-M   'P 1'
#
loop_
_entity.id
_entity.type
_entity.pdbx_description
1 polymer ?
#
loop_
_entity_poly.entity_id
_entity_poly.type
_entity_poly.pdbx_seq_one_letter_code
_entity_poly.pdbx_strand_id
1 'polypeptide(L)'
;MVGHALNAENLPGHNRADSSAARCPPFAIRTLPLRLEPVAGESVESWMEALGSRSGVTWGEVLTAVGLHDECNRVRVPHFTVSPTTGQLAAISYATGVRVEAIASMTSSSLFGTAPAESVTAGTLTLPRSRFCPICLAESGGRWQLWWKLRWAFACPKHRCLLVDICPSCCGDQRRRPLPGSLVPQPGRCTCRAPTSWGRSLQRCGTELSTAPTVDLTEHHPALAAQKHILAVMAAGFASFGIYAQSLASALQFITDITVLGQQIMRYACVDDVAERVPADLWMIHERNVIEGKQTDQMAASLWLAHDVSATMAVAACAAMPVLQASDPTAGGQRLRWLIGSMRAKGAWAPATAIVWDRQVSAPLKDVQLSCVRIVLGPTDQLRHRVWSQHPRRPDRDRSIHRSVPASLWPGLAFRVNAPGVGMARVRMALSVALFVVGSRIGIPLACARLGSVTTAREVGRVLGVLSSQDDWATTASMLTNLAECLGKDVCPIDYQRRRELVARDLLTDQGWRRVCRDAQMPLDDPVRARLCDWWLRERLTGSPQRRSTATAEGTGMWQRFIELPATLSPEEVKALDRYGRTFLDAHGMASEPLRWHPPLDALGIPLDIESPWFGVDAERLHGLIRVNKLSMGMAACALNVSIDVVRETLNDYPAPRQPRAVRGALLEIARAELPRDRLIDLYCRQGQSLWAIALLVGVSPRVVGRLAREYGIPLRPPLS
;
A
#
# COMPACT_ATOMS: atom_id res chain seq x y z
N MET A 1 -52.44 17.27 33.07
CA MET A 1 -51.98 18.24 34.09
C MET A 1 -50.77 18.96 33.54
N VAL A 2 -50.99 20.23 33.17
CA VAL A 2 -50.06 21.38 32.98
C VAL A 2 -48.69 21.07 32.32
N GLY A 3 -48.33 21.50 31.12
CA GLY A 3 -48.79 22.60 30.27
C GLY A 3 -47.64 23.59 30.02
N HIS A 4 -47.08 23.59 28.79
CA HIS A 4 -46.48 24.71 28.03
C HIS A 4 -45.32 25.54 28.66
N ALA A 5 -44.39 26.19 27.95
CA ALA A 5 -44.09 26.38 26.54
C ALA A 5 -42.65 26.94 26.39
N LEU A 6 -42.11 26.84 25.17
CA LEU A 6 -40.99 27.61 24.65
C LEU A 6 -41.42 29.07 24.37
N ASN A 7 -40.57 30.06 24.67
CA ASN A 7 -39.94 30.94 23.68
C ASN A 7 -39.14 32.10 24.29
N ALA A 8 -38.21 32.58 23.47
CA ALA A 8 -37.09 33.47 23.74
C ALA A 8 -37.42 34.97 23.80
N GLU A 9 -36.51 35.73 24.42
CA GLU A 9 -35.81 36.93 23.92
C GLU A 9 -35.61 38.00 25.01
N ASN A 10 -34.34 38.28 25.37
CA ASN A 10 -33.73 39.62 25.43
C ASN A 10 -32.29 39.58 26.02
N LEU A 11 -31.37 40.25 25.31
CA LEU A 11 -29.94 40.51 25.61
C LEU A 11 -29.78 41.74 26.57
N PRO A 12 -28.56 42.22 26.91
CA PRO A 12 -27.83 41.90 28.15
C PRO A 12 -27.68 43.12 29.09
N GLY A 13 -27.74 42.91 30.40
CA GLY A 13 -27.49 43.95 31.42
C GLY A 13 -26.13 43.77 32.09
N HIS A 14 -25.24 44.75 31.94
CA HIS A 14 -23.96 44.85 32.63
C HIS A 14 -24.09 44.98 34.16
N ASN A 15 -23.07 44.42 34.82
CA ASN A 15 -22.39 44.87 36.05
C ASN A 15 -22.79 44.33 37.44
N ARG A 16 -21.70 43.90 38.11
CA ARG A 16 -21.42 43.78 39.55
C ARG A 16 -21.84 42.48 40.26
N ALA A 17 -20.88 41.56 40.31
CA ALA A 17 -20.48 40.92 41.56
C ALA A 17 -18.98 40.56 41.47
N ASP A 18 -18.16 41.61 41.54
CA ASP A 18 -16.75 41.51 41.85
C ASP A 18 -16.66 41.38 43.39
N SER A 19 -16.58 40.16 43.92
CA SER A 19 -16.28 39.94 45.34
C SER A 19 -16.01 38.47 45.69
N SER A 20 -14.77 38.24 46.09
CA SER A 20 -14.25 37.06 46.82
C SER A 20 -13.87 35.82 46.00
N ALA A 21 -12.92 36.00 45.07
CA ALA A 21 -11.85 35.01 45.00
C ALA A 21 -11.11 35.06 46.36
N ALA A 22 -11.52 34.20 47.30
CA ALA A 22 -10.77 33.95 48.51
C ALA A 22 -9.38 33.46 48.07
N ARG A 23 -8.41 34.39 48.03
CA ARG A 23 -6.99 34.06 47.87
C ARG A 23 -6.61 33.27 49.11
N CYS A 24 -6.53 31.94 48.98
CA CYS A 24 -5.77 31.16 49.95
C CYS A 24 -4.38 31.80 50.06
N PRO A 25 -3.86 32.04 51.28
CA PRO A 25 -2.51 32.55 51.43
C PRO A 25 -1.57 31.56 50.76
N PRO A 26 -0.61 32.01 49.92
CA PRO A 26 0.38 31.11 49.37
C PRO A 26 1.16 30.52 50.55
N PHE A 27 0.99 29.23 50.83
CA PHE A 27 1.97 28.54 51.65
C PHE A 27 3.30 28.68 50.93
N ALA A 28 4.18 29.51 51.50
CA ALA A 28 5.51 29.72 50.96
C ALA A 28 6.24 28.38 51.03
N ILE A 29 6.39 27.73 49.88
CA ILE A 29 7.27 26.57 49.72
C ILE A 29 8.62 26.96 50.32
N ARG A 30 9.18 26.10 51.18
CA ARG A 30 10.48 26.32 51.83
C ARG A 30 11.48 25.31 51.31
N THR A 31 12.76 25.64 51.41
CA THR A 31 13.83 24.69 51.12
C THR A 31 13.84 23.58 52.16
N LEU A 32 14.03 22.34 51.73
CA LEU A 32 14.12 21.18 52.60
C LEU A 32 15.44 21.17 53.37
N PRO A 33 15.43 20.83 54.67
CA PRO A 33 16.63 20.81 55.49
C PRO A 33 17.58 19.66 55.12
N LEU A 34 17.02 18.53 54.67
CA LEU A 34 17.78 17.38 54.19
C LEU A 34 17.74 17.37 52.66
N ARG A 35 18.93 17.42 52.04
CA ARG A 35 19.09 17.30 50.58
C ARG A 35 19.62 15.91 50.23
N LEU A 36 19.08 15.36 49.16
CA LEU A 36 19.49 14.08 48.61
C LEU A 36 19.62 14.25 47.10
N GLU A 37 20.81 14.02 46.56
CA GLU A 37 21.02 14.08 45.11
C GLU A 37 20.33 12.90 44.41
N PRO A 38 19.70 13.11 43.24
CA PRO A 38 19.21 12.02 42.40
C PRO A 38 20.33 11.11 41.91
N VAL A 39 20.03 9.82 41.74
CA VAL A 39 20.94 8.88 41.08
C VAL A 39 20.76 8.99 39.56
N ALA A 40 21.81 8.75 38.79
CA ALA A 40 21.74 8.72 37.34
C ALA A 40 20.64 7.78 36.83
N GLY A 41 19.77 8.29 35.95
CA GLY A 41 18.65 7.55 35.36
C GLY A 41 17.47 7.28 36.30
N GLU A 42 17.48 7.81 37.51
CA GLU A 42 16.43 7.58 38.50
C GLU A 42 15.09 8.25 38.14
N SER A 43 13.98 7.60 38.47
CA SER A 43 12.65 8.22 38.34
C SER A 43 12.37 9.25 39.45
N VAL A 44 11.64 10.32 39.13
CA VAL A 44 11.31 11.38 40.09
C VAL A 44 10.53 10.88 41.31
N GLU A 45 9.69 9.86 41.10
CA GLU A 45 8.94 9.19 42.16
C GLU A 45 9.88 8.45 43.13
N SER A 46 10.81 7.65 42.60
CA SER A 46 11.83 6.96 43.40
C SER A 46 12.72 7.91 44.18
N TRP A 47 13.14 9.00 43.52
CA TRP A 47 14.03 9.97 44.15
C TRP A 47 13.37 10.59 45.40
N MET A 48 12.13 11.07 45.24
CA MET A 48 11.34 11.63 46.33
C MET A 48 10.98 10.59 47.40
N GLU A 49 10.77 9.33 47.04
CA GLU A 49 10.50 8.27 48.02
C GLU A 49 11.69 8.10 48.98
N ALA A 50 12.94 8.04 48.49
CA ALA A 50 14.05 7.96 49.45
C ALA A 50 14.35 9.30 50.15
N LEU A 51 13.96 10.44 49.58
CA LEU A 51 13.98 11.71 50.32
C LEU A 51 13.04 11.65 51.53
N GLY A 52 11.82 11.15 51.34
CA GLY A 52 10.85 10.92 52.42
C GLY A 52 11.33 9.90 53.44
N SER A 53 11.86 8.77 52.95
CA SER A 53 12.42 7.71 53.79
C SER A 53 13.57 8.21 54.67
N ARG A 54 14.52 8.94 54.07
CA ARG A 54 15.69 9.49 54.78
C ARG A 54 15.34 10.61 55.75
N SER A 55 14.25 11.33 55.50
CA SER A 55 13.76 12.40 56.38
C SER A 55 12.76 11.90 57.42
N GLY A 56 12.34 10.63 57.36
CA GLY A 56 11.35 10.05 58.28
C GLY A 56 9.93 10.61 58.12
N VAL A 57 9.61 11.21 56.98
CA VAL A 57 8.32 11.87 56.72
C VAL A 57 7.44 11.04 55.79
N THR A 58 6.14 11.24 55.93
CA THR A 58 5.14 10.56 55.11
C THR A 58 5.16 11.07 53.66
N TRP A 59 4.70 10.24 52.72
CA TRP A 59 4.65 10.60 51.30
C TRP A 59 3.82 11.86 51.03
N GLY A 60 2.73 12.04 51.77
CA GLY A 60 1.87 13.21 51.69
C GLY A 60 2.60 14.47 52.12
N GLU A 61 3.37 14.40 53.21
CA GLU A 61 4.21 15.51 53.69
C GLU A 61 5.30 15.87 52.67
N VAL A 62 5.94 14.88 52.02
CA VAL A 62 6.89 15.15 50.93
C VAL A 62 6.22 15.93 49.81
N LEU A 63 5.07 15.45 49.31
CA LEU A 63 4.34 16.08 48.21
C LEU A 63 3.87 17.50 48.56
N THR A 64 3.41 17.73 49.80
CA THR A 64 3.08 19.08 50.28
C THR A 64 4.31 19.97 50.35
N ALA A 65 5.43 19.47 50.89
CA ALA A 65 6.64 20.26 51.08
C ALA A 65 7.29 20.70 49.75
N VAL A 66 7.13 19.92 48.67
CA VAL A 66 7.60 20.29 47.33
C VAL A 66 6.56 21.04 46.49
N GLY A 67 5.41 21.41 47.06
CA GLY A 67 4.37 22.19 46.38
C GLY A 67 3.53 21.40 45.38
N LEU A 68 3.48 20.07 45.49
CA LEU A 68 2.64 19.19 44.65
C LEU A 68 1.25 18.94 45.23
N HIS A 69 1.08 19.10 46.54
CA HIS A 69 -0.22 19.05 47.23
C HIS A 69 -0.47 20.36 47.98
N ASP A 70 -1.62 21.00 47.75
CA ASP A 70 -2.13 22.15 48.51
C ASP A 70 -3.67 22.08 48.64
N GLU A 71 -4.27 22.87 49.54
CA GLU A 71 -5.73 22.99 49.72
C GLU A 71 -6.44 23.41 48.42
N CYS A 72 -5.79 24.23 47.58
CA CYS A 72 -6.29 24.64 46.28
C CYS A 72 -5.86 23.73 45.10
N ASN A 73 -4.92 22.79 45.31
CA ASN A 73 -4.33 22.01 44.22
C ASN A 73 -3.98 20.58 44.67
N ARG A 74 -4.91 19.64 44.47
CA ARG A 74 -4.65 18.20 44.65
C ARG A 74 -4.21 17.59 43.33
N VAL A 75 -2.90 17.66 43.04
CA VAL A 75 -2.34 17.02 41.85
C VAL A 75 -2.39 15.50 42.01
N ARG A 76 -2.95 14.79 41.02
CA ARG A 76 -2.86 13.32 41.01
C ARG A 76 -1.40 12.93 40.73
N VAL A 77 -0.81 12.07 41.56
CA VAL A 77 0.57 11.55 41.42
C VAL A 77 0.95 11.11 39.98
N PRO A 78 0.06 10.49 39.18
CA PRO A 78 0.36 10.17 37.78
C PRO A 78 0.70 11.38 36.89
N HIS A 79 0.24 12.59 37.21
CA HIS A 79 0.41 13.75 36.34
C HIS A 79 1.85 14.30 36.40
N PHE A 80 2.39 14.52 37.61
CA PHE A 80 3.73 15.12 37.74
C PHE A 80 4.85 14.13 37.39
N THR A 81 4.62 12.82 37.54
CA THR A 81 5.62 11.79 37.19
C THR A 81 5.74 11.56 35.69
N VAL A 82 4.74 12.01 34.92
CA VAL A 82 4.71 11.90 33.45
C VAL A 82 5.12 13.20 32.80
N SER A 83 4.44 14.31 33.11
CA SER A 83 4.72 15.62 32.51
C SER A 83 4.39 16.74 33.52
N PRO A 84 5.35 17.11 34.38
CA PRO A 84 5.14 18.16 35.37
C PRO A 84 5.01 19.53 34.68
N THR A 85 4.16 20.41 35.21
CA THR A 85 4.06 21.79 34.73
C THR A 85 5.30 22.59 35.08
N THR A 86 5.54 23.71 34.38
CA THR A 86 6.66 24.62 34.70
C THR A 86 6.61 25.10 36.15
N GLY A 87 5.42 25.37 36.69
CA GLY A 87 5.23 25.73 38.10
C GLY A 87 5.60 24.60 39.06
N GLN A 88 5.22 23.35 38.74
CA GLN A 88 5.59 22.17 39.53
C GLN A 88 7.12 21.94 39.50
N LEU A 89 7.76 22.07 38.35
CA LEU A 89 9.21 21.95 38.23
C LEU A 89 9.94 23.03 39.04
N ALA A 90 9.48 24.28 38.97
CA ALA A 90 10.05 25.38 39.75
C ALA A 90 9.87 25.17 41.26
N ALA A 91 8.68 24.70 41.69
CA ALA A 91 8.38 24.38 43.08
C ALA A 91 9.29 23.27 43.63
N ILE A 92 9.41 22.15 42.92
CA ILE A 92 10.30 21.05 43.30
C ILE A 92 11.76 21.51 43.32
N SER A 93 12.19 22.26 42.30
CA SER A 93 13.56 22.77 42.20
C SER A 93 13.90 23.69 43.37
N TYR A 94 13.01 24.62 43.70
CA TYR A 94 13.17 25.51 44.84
C TYR A 94 13.23 24.75 46.17
N ALA A 95 12.29 23.82 46.41
CA ALA A 95 12.23 23.07 47.65
C ALA A 95 13.46 22.18 47.87
N THR A 96 13.93 21.52 46.81
CA THR A 96 14.97 20.48 46.91
C THR A 96 16.38 20.99 46.63
N GLY A 97 16.50 22.12 45.93
CA GLY A 97 17.77 22.65 45.43
C GLY A 97 18.30 21.93 44.19
N VAL A 98 17.58 20.95 43.65
CA VAL A 98 17.95 20.25 42.41
C VAL A 98 17.52 21.09 41.22
N ARG A 99 18.36 21.15 40.18
CA ARG A 99 18.07 21.90 38.97
C ARG A 99 16.82 21.40 38.25
N VAL A 100 16.05 22.33 37.66
CA VAL A 100 14.84 22.03 36.89
C VAL A 100 15.08 20.99 35.79
N GLU A 101 16.20 21.07 35.08
CA GLU A 101 16.50 20.15 33.98
C GLU A 101 16.78 18.73 34.48
N ALA A 102 17.44 18.60 35.64
CA ALA A 102 17.66 17.30 36.26
C ALA A 102 16.32 16.68 36.70
N ILE A 103 15.42 17.45 37.32
CA ILE A 103 14.08 16.98 37.70
C ILE A 103 13.27 16.59 36.46
N ALA A 104 13.29 17.40 35.40
CA ALA A 104 12.60 17.11 34.15
C ALA A 104 13.13 15.80 33.52
N SER A 105 14.44 15.57 33.54
CA SER A 105 15.06 14.33 33.02
C SER A 105 14.60 13.06 33.74
N MET A 106 14.11 13.18 34.97
CA MET A 106 13.62 12.08 35.81
C MET A 106 12.12 11.78 35.62
N THR A 107 11.46 12.49 34.70
CA THR A 107 10.02 12.34 34.40
C THR A 107 9.80 11.58 33.10
N SER A 108 8.67 10.87 32.98
CA SER A 108 8.47 9.94 31.86
C SER A 108 8.43 10.60 30.48
N SER A 109 8.09 11.90 30.40
CA SER A 109 8.14 12.67 29.15
C SER A 109 9.56 12.81 28.61
N SER A 110 10.59 12.77 29.46
CA SER A 110 11.99 12.86 29.03
C SER A 110 12.42 11.67 28.17
N LEU A 111 11.79 10.50 28.35
CA LEU A 111 12.09 9.29 27.59
C LEU A 111 11.79 9.44 26.09
N PHE A 112 10.91 10.36 25.69
CA PHE A 112 10.46 10.49 24.29
C PHE A 112 10.79 11.85 23.65
N GLY A 113 11.54 12.71 24.34
CA GLY A 113 11.92 14.05 23.87
C GLY A 113 10.74 15.01 23.73
N THR A 114 10.96 16.16 23.07
CA THR A 114 9.92 17.15 22.73
C THR A 114 9.09 16.70 21.52
N ALA A 115 8.46 15.53 21.60
CA ALA A 115 7.50 15.13 20.58
C ALA A 115 6.28 16.08 20.62
N PRO A 116 5.76 16.56 19.48
CA PRO A 116 4.59 17.43 19.46
C PRO A 116 3.41 16.71 20.11
N ALA A 117 2.75 17.40 21.05
CA ALA A 117 1.71 16.89 21.93
C ALA A 117 0.50 16.26 21.20
N GLU A 118 0.40 16.40 19.89
CA GLU A 118 -0.71 15.92 19.06
C GLU A 118 -0.49 14.53 18.43
N SER A 119 0.70 13.92 18.49
CA SER A 119 0.99 12.74 17.65
C SER A 119 1.06 11.37 18.35
N VAL A 120 1.21 11.24 19.67
CA VAL A 120 1.20 9.92 20.34
C VAL A 120 0.62 10.03 21.75
N THR A 121 -0.36 9.19 22.06
CA THR A 121 -0.77 8.94 23.45
C THR A 121 0.42 8.31 24.18
N ALA A 122 1.21 9.08 24.93
CA ALA A 122 2.35 8.58 25.72
C ALA A 122 2.03 7.31 26.56
N GLY A 123 0.75 7.08 26.89
CA GLY A 123 0.25 5.86 27.52
C GLY A 123 0.39 4.56 26.71
N THR A 124 0.74 4.60 25.42
CA THR A 124 1.04 3.40 24.61
C THR A 124 2.51 2.99 24.64
N LEU A 125 3.40 3.68 25.36
CA LEU A 125 4.84 3.37 25.36
C LEU A 125 5.40 3.14 26.75
N THR A 126 4.80 3.78 27.75
CA THR A 126 5.08 3.52 29.17
C THR A 126 4.03 2.60 29.76
N LEU A 127 4.44 1.80 30.72
CA LEU A 127 3.55 1.02 31.56
C LEU A 127 3.01 1.90 32.70
N PRO A 128 1.76 1.66 33.14
CA PRO A 128 1.23 2.27 34.36
C PRO A 128 1.89 1.70 35.64
N ARG A 129 2.78 0.71 35.48
CA ARG A 129 3.56 0.03 36.51
C ARG A 129 5.04 0.11 36.15
N SER A 130 5.92 -0.32 37.04
CA SER A 130 7.35 -0.43 36.73
C SER A 130 7.82 -1.85 36.98
N ARG A 131 8.63 -2.36 36.05
CA ARG A 131 9.45 -3.54 36.29
C ARG A 131 10.68 -3.16 37.10
N PHE A 132 11.44 -4.15 37.56
CA PHE A 132 12.67 -3.89 38.31
C PHE A 132 13.71 -4.99 38.13
N CYS A 133 14.96 -4.62 38.35
CA CYS A 133 16.04 -5.58 38.55
C CYS A 133 16.28 -5.71 40.07
N PRO A 134 16.14 -6.91 40.65
CA PRO A 134 16.36 -7.14 42.09
C PRO A 134 17.77 -6.73 42.54
N ILE A 135 18.78 -6.99 41.71
CA ILE A 135 20.19 -6.71 42.00
C ILE A 135 20.47 -5.19 41.95
N CYS A 136 19.93 -4.46 40.96
CA CYS A 136 20.01 -2.99 40.95
C CYS A 136 19.34 -2.38 42.19
N LEU A 137 18.20 -2.91 42.63
CA LEU A 137 17.53 -2.42 43.84
C LEU A 137 18.40 -2.68 45.09
N ALA A 138 19.06 -3.83 45.19
CA ALA A 138 19.98 -4.12 46.28
C ALA A 138 21.16 -3.14 46.32
N GLU A 139 21.84 -2.95 45.18
CA GLU A 139 23.03 -2.10 45.09
C GLU A 139 22.75 -0.61 45.30
N SER A 140 21.56 -0.15 44.90
CA SER A 140 21.21 1.27 44.96
C SER A 140 20.50 1.68 46.25
N GLY A 141 20.15 0.74 47.12
CA GLY A 141 19.31 1.02 48.28
C GLY A 141 17.85 1.28 47.90
N GLY A 142 17.33 0.56 46.90
CA GLY A 142 15.93 0.58 46.50
C GLY A 142 15.54 1.65 45.49
N ARG A 143 16.50 2.17 44.71
CA ARG A 143 16.30 3.26 43.74
C ARG A 143 15.88 2.72 42.37
N TRP A 144 14.80 3.27 41.83
CA TRP A 144 14.19 2.79 40.59
C TRP A 144 14.60 3.63 39.39
N GLN A 145 15.02 2.93 38.35
CA GLN A 145 15.38 3.54 37.08
C GLN A 145 14.13 3.95 36.30
N LEU A 146 14.15 5.15 35.72
CA LEU A 146 13.05 5.72 34.95
C LEU A 146 12.69 4.85 33.74
N TRP A 147 13.70 4.34 33.03
CA TRP A 147 13.49 3.53 31.82
C TRP A 147 12.79 2.20 32.11
N TRP A 148 12.74 1.72 33.35
CA TRP A 148 11.96 0.53 33.72
C TRP A 148 10.44 0.71 33.56
N LYS A 149 9.96 1.96 33.41
CA LYS A 149 8.58 2.26 33.03
C LYS A 149 8.31 2.08 31.53
N LEU A 150 9.32 1.85 30.69
CA LEU A 150 9.11 1.54 29.27
C LEU A 150 8.45 0.18 29.10
N ARG A 151 7.49 0.07 28.19
CA ARG A 151 6.88 -1.22 27.82
C ARG A 151 7.91 -2.22 27.29
N TRP A 152 8.96 -1.71 26.64
CA TRP A 152 10.08 -2.49 26.11
C TRP A 152 11.28 -2.60 27.07
N ALA A 153 11.09 -2.33 28.37
CA ALA A 153 12.07 -2.69 29.40
C ALA A 153 11.82 -4.12 29.88
N PHE A 154 12.58 -5.11 29.40
CA PHE A 154 12.39 -6.52 29.75
C PHE A 154 13.67 -7.21 30.26
N ALA A 155 14.85 -6.63 30.03
CA ALA A 155 16.13 -7.15 30.54
C ALA A 155 16.95 -6.04 31.19
N CYS A 156 17.76 -6.37 32.20
CA CYS A 156 18.72 -5.46 32.80
C CYS A 156 20.06 -5.57 32.05
N PRO A 157 20.55 -4.51 31.38
CA PRO A 157 21.85 -4.57 30.69
C PRO A 157 23.04 -4.65 31.65
N LYS A 158 22.89 -4.16 32.89
CA LYS A 158 23.94 -4.15 33.92
C LYS A 158 24.16 -5.54 34.53
N HIS A 159 23.07 -6.16 34.98
CA HIS A 159 23.11 -7.46 35.67
C HIS A 159 22.75 -8.64 34.78
N ARG A 160 22.50 -8.38 33.49
CA ARG A 160 22.22 -9.38 32.46
C ARG A 160 21.07 -10.34 32.85
N CYS A 161 20.03 -9.85 33.53
CA CYS A 161 18.91 -10.69 33.94
C CYS A 161 17.59 -10.18 33.34
N LEU A 162 16.55 -11.02 33.31
CA LEU A 162 15.20 -10.53 33.02
C LEU A 162 14.73 -9.57 34.11
N LEU A 163 14.01 -8.52 33.73
CA LEU A 163 13.34 -7.68 34.71
C LEU A 163 12.16 -8.44 35.30
N VAL A 164 11.89 -8.20 36.58
CA VAL A 164 10.79 -8.81 37.31
C VAL A 164 9.56 -7.90 37.23
N ASP A 165 8.41 -8.52 36.95
CA ASP A 165 7.13 -7.82 36.79
C ASP A 165 6.33 -7.70 38.09
N ILE A 166 6.41 -8.70 38.95
CA ILE A 166 5.55 -8.88 40.13
C ILE A 166 6.34 -9.18 41.41
N CYS A 167 5.75 -8.87 42.57
CA CYS A 167 6.33 -9.27 43.86
C CYS A 167 6.24 -10.80 44.08
N PRO A 168 7.30 -11.48 44.55
CA PRO A 168 7.27 -12.93 44.79
C PRO A 168 6.33 -13.36 45.92
N SER A 169 5.93 -12.45 46.82
CA SER A 169 5.05 -12.79 47.94
C SER A 169 3.58 -12.50 47.65
N CYS A 170 3.26 -11.31 47.14
CA CYS A 170 1.86 -10.91 46.91
C CYS A 170 1.42 -10.94 45.45
N CYS A 171 2.31 -11.34 44.53
CA CYS A 171 2.09 -11.40 43.08
C CYS A 171 1.61 -10.08 42.44
N GLY A 172 1.80 -8.95 43.13
CA GLY A 172 1.30 -7.64 42.69
C GLY A 172 2.29 -6.89 41.81
N ASP A 173 1.76 -6.21 40.78
CA ASP A 173 2.48 -5.24 39.96
C ASP A 173 3.04 -4.08 40.80
N GLN A 174 4.33 -3.79 40.64
CA GLN A 174 4.96 -2.70 41.37
C GLN A 174 4.67 -1.33 40.76
N ARG A 175 4.48 -0.32 41.62
CA ARG A 175 4.24 1.09 41.24
C ARG A 175 3.00 1.33 40.35
N ARG A 176 2.06 0.38 40.30
CA ARG A 176 0.76 0.57 39.60
C ARG A 176 -0.11 1.63 40.24
N ARG A 177 0.00 1.78 41.56
CA ARG A 177 -0.70 2.79 42.35
C ARG A 177 0.32 3.56 43.16
N PRO A 178 0.10 4.87 43.38
CA PRO A 178 0.99 5.65 44.23
C PRO A 178 0.93 5.15 45.68
N LEU A 179 2.01 5.35 46.42
CA LEU A 179 2.04 5.13 47.85
C LEU A 179 0.97 6.01 48.54
N PRO A 180 0.22 5.51 49.54
CA PRO A 180 -0.66 6.36 50.33
C PRO A 180 0.10 7.50 50.99
N GLY A 181 -0.51 8.69 50.99
CA GLY A 181 0.11 9.89 51.57
C GLY A 181 0.48 9.75 53.05
N SER A 182 -0.23 8.92 53.83
CA SER A 182 0.03 8.75 55.27
C SER A 182 1.16 7.77 55.61
N LEU A 183 1.83 7.18 54.62
CA LEU A 183 2.91 6.22 54.85
C LEU A 183 4.27 6.85 54.59
N VAL A 184 5.23 6.54 55.46
CA VAL A 184 6.65 6.81 55.21
C VAL A 184 7.15 5.84 54.13
N PRO A 185 7.74 6.33 53.03
CA PRO A 185 8.25 5.45 51.98
C PRO A 185 9.35 4.52 52.49
N GLN A 186 9.35 3.28 52.00
CA GLN A 186 10.38 2.28 52.25
C GLN A 186 10.97 1.81 50.91
N PRO A 187 11.99 2.51 50.38
CA PRO A 187 12.64 2.15 49.12
C PRO A 187 13.05 0.68 49.09
N GLY A 188 12.87 0.02 47.93
CA GLY A 188 13.20 -1.40 47.75
C GLY A 188 12.19 -2.40 48.32
N ARG A 189 11.14 -1.96 49.02
CA ARG A 189 10.08 -2.83 49.54
C ARG A 189 8.79 -2.75 48.72
N CYS A 190 8.06 -3.85 48.68
CA CYS A 190 6.78 -3.97 47.97
C CYS A 190 5.74 -2.99 48.52
N THR A 191 5.22 -2.12 47.65
CA THR A 191 4.19 -1.12 47.98
C THR A 191 2.76 -1.60 47.67
N CYS A 192 2.60 -2.85 47.23
CA CYS A 192 1.28 -3.44 47.08
C CYS A 192 0.58 -3.57 48.44
N ARG A 193 -0.74 -3.49 48.40
CA ARG A 193 -1.60 -3.79 49.54
C ARG A 193 -1.33 -5.22 50.04
N ALA A 194 -1.26 -5.41 51.36
CA ALA A 194 -1.09 -6.75 51.93
C ALA A 194 -2.28 -7.66 51.56
N PRO A 195 -2.07 -8.93 51.16
CA PRO A 195 -3.14 -9.84 50.72
C PRO A 195 -4.29 -10.00 51.72
N THR A 196 -3.97 -9.95 53.01
CA THR A 196 -4.92 -10.13 54.13
C THR A 196 -5.67 -8.86 54.52
N SER A 197 -5.46 -7.74 53.82
CA SER A 197 -6.01 -6.44 54.22
C SER A 197 -7.22 -6.04 53.37
N TRP A 198 -8.24 -5.42 53.99
CA TRP A 198 -9.50 -5.01 53.33
C TRP A 198 -9.84 -3.53 53.54
N GLY A 199 -10.69 -2.96 52.66
CA GLY A 199 -11.12 -1.56 52.74
C GLY A 199 -9.99 -0.53 52.67
N ARG A 200 -9.96 0.44 53.60
CA ARG A 200 -8.97 1.54 53.69
C ARG A 200 -7.66 1.18 54.41
N SER A 201 -7.40 -0.10 54.67
CA SER A 201 -6.18 -0.52 55.38
C SER A 201 -4.88 -0.04 54.70
N LEU A 202 -3.99 0.50 55.53
CA LEU A 202 -2.67 0.99 55.14
C LEU A 202 -1.60 -0.11 55.17
N GLN A 203 -1.94 -1.34 55.54
CA GLN A 203 -0.98 -2.45 55.57
C GLN A 203 -0.46 -2.77 54.15
N ARG A 204 0.85 -2.87 54.02
CA ARG A 204 1.56 -3.15 52.76
C ARG A 204 2.26 -4.48 52.84
N CYS A 205 2.45 -5.11 51.68
CA CYS A 205 3.15 -6.39 51.57
C CYS A 205 4.56 -6.30 52.15
N GLY A 206 5.32 -5.22 51.86
CA GLY A 206 6.58 -4.93 52.54
C GLY A 206 7.74 -5.90 52.22
N THR A 207 7.50 -6.94 51.41
CA THR A 207 8.53 -7.87 50.93
C THR A 207 9.67 -7.10 50.27
N GLU A 208 10.90 -7.50 50.60
CA GLU A 208 12.10 -6.92 50.04
C GLU A 208 12.29 -7.40 48.60
N LEU A 209 12.18 -6.46 47.64
CA LEU A 209 12.14 -6.78 46.21
C LEU A 209 13.50 -7.21 45.65
N SER A 210 14.60 -6.93 46.35
CA SER A 210 15.93 -7.45 45.99
C SER A 210 16.04 -8.97 46.12
N THR A 211 15.14 -9.61 46.87
CA THR A 211 15.07 -11.09 47.01
C THR A 211 14.27 -11.78 45.91
N ALA A 212 13.67 -11.02 44.98
CA ALA A 212 12.84 -11.61 43.94
C ALA A 212 13.68 -12.47 42.98
N PRO A 213 13.22 -13.68 42.62
CA PRO A 213 13.93 -14.53 41.68
C PRO A 213 13.93 -13.90 40.29
N THR A 214 15.05 -14.00 39.59
CA THR A 214 15.20 -13.56 38.20
C THR A 214 16.03 -14.57 37.42
N VAL A 215 15.86 -14.56 36.10
CA VAL A 215 16.57 -15.44 35.16
C VAL A 215 17.80 -14.71 34.63
N ASP A 216 18.96 -15.32 34.79
CA ASP A 216 20.22 -14.83 34.24
C ASP A 216 20.27 -15.06 32.73
N LEU A 217 20.78 -14.08 32.00
CA LEU A 217 20.94 -14.08 30.55
C LEU A 217 22.44 -14.06 30.25
N THR A 218 22.86 -14.93 29.35
CA THR A 218 24.26 -14.96 28.91
C THR A 218 24.66 -13.62 28.27
N GLU A 219 25.96 -13.32 28.26
CA GLU A 219 26.47 -12.05 27.71
C GLU A 219 26.04 -11.78 26.26
N HIS A 220 25.92 -12.85 25.47
CA HIS A 220 25.54 -12.81 24.05
C HIS A 220 24.06 -13.12 23.82
N HIS A 221 23.23 -13.09 24.88
CA HIS A 221 21.83 -13.45 24.78
C HIS A 221 21.05 -12.45 23.89
N PRO A 222 20.24 -12.91 22.90
CA PRO A 222 19.52 -12.03 21.96
C PRO A 222 18.64 -10.96 22.62
N ALA A 223 17.95 -11.30 23.71
CA ALA A 223 17.16 -10.30 24.47
C ALA A 223 18.03 -9.21 25.10
N LEU A 224 19.22 -9.56 25.61
CA LEU A 224 20.14 -8.57 26.17
C LEU A 224 20.64 -7.62 25.07
N ALA A 225 20.98 -8.17 23.89
CA ALA A 225 21.36 -7.39 22.73
C ALA A 225 20.24 -6.45 22.26
N ALA A 226 19.00 -6.95 22.18
CA ALA A 226 17.82 -6.16 21.80
C ALA A 226 17.53 -5.03 22.82
N GLN A 227 17.61 -5.33 24.12
CA GLN A 227 17.42 -4.31 25.17
C GLN A 227 18.47 -3.21 25.10
N LYS A 228 19.76 -3.57 24.93
CA LYS A 228 20.86 -2.60 24.77
C LYS A 228 20.62 -1.69 23.56
N HIS A 229 20.17 -2.24 22.43
CA HIS A 229 19.83 -1.47 21.24
C HIS A 229 18.67 -0.49 21.48
N ILE A 230 17.59 -0.96 22.11
CA ILE A 230 16.44 -0.11 22.44
C ILE A 230 16.88 1.07 23.31
N LEU A 231 17.67 0.82 24.36
CA LEU A 231 18.16 1.88 25.25
C LEU A 231 19.11 2.83 24.53
N ALA A 232 19.96 2.34 23.62
CA ALA A 232 20.85 3.19 22.82
C ALA A 232 20.06 4.13 21.90
N VAL A 233 19.01 3.64 21.23
CA VAL A 233 18.11 4.48 20.41
C VAL A 233 17.40 5.53 21.25
N MET A 234 16.90 5.15 22.43
CA MET A 234 16.23 6.09 23.35
C MET A 234 17.19 7.16 23.85
N ALA A 235 18.45 6.82 24.13
CA ALA A 235 19.47 7.78 24.54
C ALA A 235 19.90 8.71 23.40
N ALA A 236 20.01 8.20 22.16
CA ALA A 236 20.35 9.00 20.99
C ALA A 236 19.19 9.89 20.49
N GLY A 237 17.94 9.49 20.76
CA GLY A 237 16.73 10.16 20.29
C GLY A 237 16.29 9.75 18.87
N PHE A 238 17.09 8.94 18.16
CA PHE A 238 16.80 8.46 16.82
C PHE A 238 17.45 7.09 16.54
N ALA A 239 16.94 6.39 15.53
CA ALA A 239 17.51 5.17 14.96
C ALA A 239 18.09 5.46 13.57
N SER A 240 19.32 5.03 13.35
CA SER A 240 20.11 5.24 12.13
C SER A 240 20.80 3.97 11.61
N PHE A 241 20.30 2.80 11.99
CA PHE A 241 20.88 1.49 11.66
C PHE A 241 19.88 0.63 10.90
N GLY A 242 20.38 -0.45 10.30
CA GLY A 242 19.57 -1.44 9.61
C GLY A 242 18.68 -0.78 8.56
N ILE A 243 17.38 -1.07 8.61
CA ILE A 243 16.41 -0.53 7.64
C ILE A 243 16.30 1.01 7.69
N TYR A 244 16.74 1.63 8.80
CA TYR A 244 16.71 3.09 9.00
C TYR A 244 17.99 3.78 8.53
N ALA A 245 18.99 3.05 7.99
CA ALA A 245 20.28 3.63 7.61
C ALA A 245 20.18 4.76 6.57
N GLN A 246 19.19 4.69 5.66
CA GLN A 246 18.96 5.70 4.62
C GLN A 246 17.88 6.74 5.01
N SER A 247 17.11 6.47 6.06
CA SER A 247 16.01 7.34 6.51
C SER A 247 15.88 7.24 8.02
N LEU A 248 16.42 8.24 8.72
CA LEU A 248 16.38 8.33 10.18
C LEU A 248 14.95 8.24 10.71
N ALA A 249 14.74 7.42 11.74
CA ALA A 249 13.50 7.36 12.49
C ALA A 249 13.71 7.97 13.89
N SER A 250 12.76 8.76 14.38
CA SER A 250 12.81 9.20 15.78
C SER A 250 12.72 7.99 16.72
N ALA A 251 13.23 8.10 17.95
CA ALA A 251 13.12 7.04 18.94
C ALA A 251 11.66 6.61 19.15
N LEU A 252 10.74 7.59 19.18
CA LEU A 252 9.30 7.36 19.23
C LEU A 252 8.79 6.49 18.07
N GLN A 253 9.19 6.80 16.85
CA GLN A 253 8.80 6.03 15.67
C GLN A 253 9.41 4.62 15.68
N PHE A 254 10.67 4.48 16.09
CA PHE A 254 11.32 3.17 16.25
C PHE A 254 10.58 2.28 17.27
N ILE A 255 10.17 2.83 18.41
CA ILE A 255 9.40 2.07 19.40
C ILE A 255 8.01 1.71 18.87
N THR A 256 7.36 2.60 18.10
CA THR A 256 6.10 2.28 17.42
C THR A 256 6.30 1.12 16.44
N ASP A 257 7.35 1.15 15.63
CA ASP A 257 7.66 0.14 14.63
C ASP A 257 7.90 -1.25 15.24
N ILE A 258 8.74 -1.35 16.28
CA ILE A 258 8.94 -2.63 16.98
C ILE A 258 7.67 -3.10 17.69
N THR A 259 6.83 -2.18 18.19
CA THR A 259 5.52 -2.49 18.79
C THR A 259 4.57 -3.11 17.77
N VAL A 260 4.39 -2.47 16.63
CA VAL A 260 3.53 -2.97 15.56
C VAL A 260 4.05 -4.31 15.04
N LEU A 261 5.36 -4.41 14.76
CA LEU A 261 5.95 -5.62 14.23
C LEU A 261 5.87 -6.79 15.23
N GLY A 262 6.20 -6.56 16.49
CA GLY A 262 6.09 -7.56 17.56
C GLY A 262 4.65 -8.05 17.74
N GLN A 263 3.67 -7.13 17.73
CA GLN A 263 2.25 -7.49 17.79
C GLN A 263 1.81 -8.32 16.58
N GLN A 264 2.25 -7.96 15.38
CA GLN A 264 1.91 -8.70 14.16
C GLN A 264 2.49 -10.12 14.20
N ILE A 265 3.77 -10.27 14.57
CA ILE A 265 4.41 -11.57 14.74
C ILE A 265 3.61 -12.41 15.74
N MET A 266 3.37 -11.88 16.94
CA MET A 266 2.76 -12.66 18.01
C MET A 266 1.26 -12.96 17.77
N ARG A 267 0.57 -12.13 16.98
CA ARG A 267 -0.84 -12.37 16.61
C ARG A 267 -0.99 -13.40 15.49
N TYR A 268 -0.11 -13.35 14.49
CA TYR A 268 -0.30 -14.07 13.23
C TYR A 268 0.60 -15.28 13.04
N ALA A 269 1.72 -15.38 13.77
CA ALA A 269 2.59 -16.55 13.71
C ALA A 269 2.02 -17.77 14.44
N CYS A 270 2.21 -18.95 13.88
CA CYS A 270 2.18 -20.25 14.56
C CYS A 270 3.13 -20.25 15.74
N VAL A 271 2.72 -20.95 16.79
CA VAL A 271 3.45 -21.07 18.06
C VAL A 271 4.83 -21.69 17.81
N ASP A 272 4.87 -22.78 17.05
CA ASP A 272 6.10 -23.50 16.70
C ASP A 272 7.09 -22.65 15.90
N ASP A 273 6.60 -21.83 14.96
CA ASP A 273 7.44 -20.95 14.15
C ASP A 273 8.12 -19.86 14.99
N VAL A 274 7.43 -19.34 16.01
CA VAL A 274 8.04 -18.37 16.95
C VAL A 274 9.05 -19.07 17.84
N ALA A 275 8.72 -20.24 18.37
CA ALA A 275 9.58 -21.03 19.25
C ALA A 275 10.94 -21.37 18.60
N GLU A 276 10.94 -21.69 17.30
CA GLU A 276 12.17 -21.97 16.53
C GLU A 276 13.08 -20.74 16.38
N ARG A 277 12.54 -19.52 16.49
CA ARG A 277 13.22 -18.26 16.17
C ARG A 277 13.68 -17.45 17.38
N VAL A 278 13.32 -17.89 18.58
CA VAL A 278 13.67 -17.22 19.83
C VAL A 278 14.43 -18.16 20.77
N PRO A 279 15.23 -17.63 21.70
CA PRO A 279 15.91 -18.46 22.70
C PRO A 279 14.94 -19.35 23.49
N ALA A 280 15.29 -20.63 23.65
CA ALA A 280 14.42 -21.65 24.25
C ALA A 280 14.10 -21.35 25.73
N ASP A 281 15.08 -20.81 26.46
CA ASP A 281 14.91 -20.36 27.85
C ASP A 281 13.82 -19.29 27.99
N LEU A 282 13.79 -18.28 27.10
CA LEU A 282 12.73 -17.29 27.05
C LEU A 282 11.39 -17.87 26.64
N TRP A 283 11.39 -18.76 25.64
CA TRP A 283 10.18 -19.40 25.15
C TRP A 283 9.48 -20.19 26.26
N MET A 284 10.22 -20.99 27.02
CA MET A 284 9.69 -21.78 28.13
C MET A 284 9.02 -20.91 29.21
N ILE A 285 9.62 -19.76 29.53
CA ILE A 285 9.05 -18.81 30.51
C ILE A 285 7.78 -18.17 29.94
N HIS A 286 7.80 -17.76 28.67
CA HIS A 286 6.65 -17.19 27.99
C HIS A 286 5.47 -18.17 27.94
N GLU A 287 5.73 -19.41 27.49
CA GLU A 287 4.72 -20.46 27.38
C GLU A 287 4.08 -20.76 28.74
N ARG A 288 4.90 -20.90 29.79
CA ARG A 288 4.40 -21.09 31.16
C ARG A 288 3.48 -19.96 31.60
N ASN A 289 3.88 -18.71 31.39
CA ASN A 289 3.07 -17.54 31.74
C ASN A 289 1.76 -17.46 30.95
N VAL A 290 1.75 -17.87 29.68
CA VAL A 290 0.54 -17.91 28.84
C VAL A 290 -0.41 -19.03 29.29
N ILE A 291 0.11 -20.20 29.66
CA ILE A 291 -0.68 -21.33 30.15
C ILE A 291 -1.28 -21.00 31.53
N GLU A 292 -0.49 -20.49 32.46
CA GLU A 292 -0.93 -20.09 33.80
C GLU A 292 -1.89 -18.88 33.74
N GLY A 293 -1.67 -17.93 32.83
CA GLY A 293 -2.55 -16.77 32.62
C GLY A 293 -3.94 -17.10 32.04
N LYS A 294 -4.08 -18.20 31.28
CA LYS A 294 -5.40 -18.66 30.78
C LYS A 294 -6.34 -19.14 31.89
N GLN A 295 -5.84 -19.47 33.09
CA GLN A 295 -6.68 -19.91 34.21
C GLN A 295 -7.30 -18.76 35.01
N THR A 296 -6.81 -17.52 34.87
CA THR A 296 -7.23 -16.40 35.72
C THR A 296 -8.08 -15.33 35.02
N ASP A 297 -8.13 -15.28 33.68
CA ASP A 297 -8.84 -14.19 32.98
C ASP A 297 -9.51 -14.64 31.67
N GLN A 298 -10.69 -15.26 31.76
CA GLN A 298 -11.52 -15.61 30.60
C GLN A 298 -12.23 -14.39 29.95
N MET A 299 -12.09 -13.16 30.48
CA MET A 299 -12.88 -12.01 30.03
C MET A 299 -12.14 -11.01 29.10
N ALA A 300 -10.83 -11.15 28.86
CA ALA A 300 -10.02 -10.13 28.15
C ALA A 300 -9.46 -10.56 26.78
N ALA A 301 -10.21 -11.34 26.00
CA ALA A 301 -9.77 -11.95 24.75
C ALA A 301 -9.66 -11.01 23.53
N SER A 302 -9.28 -9.73 23.67
CA SER A 302 -9.27 -8.83 22.49
C SER A 302 -8.12 -7.84 22.32
N LEU A 303 -7.22 -7.65 23.28
CA LEU A 303 -6.09 -6.73 23.08
C LEU A 303 -4.81 -7.27 23.72
N TRP A 304 -3.72 -7.25 22.95
CA TRP A 304 -2.35 -7.57 23.38
C TRP A 304 -1.90 -6.78 24.64
N LEU A 305 -2.65 -5.75 25.02
CA LEU A 305 -2.56 -5.00 26.29
C LEU A 305 -2.67 -5.87 27.56
N ALA A 306 -3.07 -7.15 27.46
CA ALA A 306 -3.11 -8.07 28.60
C ALA A 306 -1.78 -8.81 28.89
N HIS A 307 -0.80 -8.83 27.97
CA HIS A 307 0.40 -9.70 28.07
C HIS A 307 1.72 -8.92 28.19
N ASP A 308 1.74 -7.81 28.93
CA ASP A 308 2.94 -6.98 29.17
C ASP A 308 3.98 -7.64 30.10
N VAL A 309 4.17 -8.96 30.11
CA VAL A 309 5.19 -9.63 30.95
C VAL A 309 6.57 -9.52 30.28
N SER A 310 7.64 -9.38 31.06
CA SER A 310 9.01 -9.20 30.56
C SER A 310 9.41 -10.30 29.57
N ALA A 311 9.09 -11.56 29.85
CA ALA A 311 9.39 -12.68 28.94
C ALA A 311 8.68 -12.54 27.58
N THR A 312 7.39 -12.19 27.57
CA THR A 312 6.63 -11.98 26.32
C THR A 312 7.20 -10.82 25.49
N MET A 313 7.57 -9.73 26.15
CA MET A 313 8.21 -8.60 25.47
C MET A 313 9.60 -8.97 24.94
N ALA A 314 10.37 -9.77 25.69
CA ALA A 314 11.67 -10.28 25.25
C ALA A 314 11.53 -11.18 24.02
N VAL A 315 10.57 -12.11 23.99
CA VAL A 315 10.25 -12.97 22.83
C VAL A 315 9.89 -12.11 21.61
N ALA A 316 8.98 -11.15 21.77
CA ALA A 316 8.59 -10.25 20.69
C ALA A 316 9.77 -9.41 20.16
N ALA A 317 10.64 -8.92 21.06
CA ALA A 317 11.85 -8.18 20.67
C ALA A 317 12.83 -9.09 19.90
N CYS A 318 13.07 -10.31 20.39
CA CYS A 318 13.99 -11.25 19.74
C CYS A 318 13.53 -11.64 18.34
N ALA A 319 12.21 -11.76 18.12
CA ALA A 319 11.67 -12.05 16.79
C ALA A 319 11.66 -10.81 15.87
N ALA A 320 11.39 -9.62 16.39
CA ALA A 320 11.27 -8.39 15.60
C ALA A 320 12.61 -7.73 15.26
N MET A 321 13.58 -7.74 16.19
CA MET A 321 14.84 -7.00 16.05
C MET A 321 15.67 -7.42 14.83
N PRO A 322 15.79 -8.73 14.48
CA PRO A 322 16.50 -9.15 13.28
C PRO A 322 15.93 -8.56 11.98
N VAL A 323 14.63 -8.29 11.92
CA VAL A 323 13.99 -7.64 10.76
C VAL A 323 14.39 -6.16 10.70
N LEU A 324 14.33 -5.45 11.82
CA LEU A 324 14.68 -4.02 11.90
C LEU A 324 16.20 -3.78 11.69
N GLN A 325 17.04 -4.73 12.09
CA GLN A 325 18.49 -4.70 11.91
C GLN A 325 18.96 -5.21 10.53
N ALA A 326 18.05 -5.52 9.60
CA ALA A 326 18.44 -5.89 8.24
C ALA A 326 19.12 -4.73 7.50
N SER A 327 20.05 -5.02 6.59
CA SER A 327 20.85 -4.02 5.86
C SER A 327 20.01 -2.99 5.11
N ASP A 328 18.85 -3.42 4.63
CA ASP A 328 17.93 -2.66 3.81
C ASP A 328 16.50 -3.24 3.91
N PRO A 329 15.48 -2.50 3.46
CA PRO A 329 14.10 -2.98 3.52
C PRO A 329 13.85 -4.29 2.77
N THR A 330 14.61 -4.59 1.70
CA THR A 330 14.45 -5.84 0.95
C THR A 330 14.92 -7.04 1.78
N ALA A 331 16.10 -6.95 2.39
CA ALA A 331 16.63 -7.94 3.32
C ALA A 331 15.72 -8.11 4.55
N GLY A 332 15.16 -7.01 5.07
CA GLY A 332 14.16 -7.06 6.14
C GLY A 332 12.91 -7.84 5.71
N GLY A 333 12.41 -7.60 4.51
CA GLY A 333 11.26 -8.32 3.94
C GLY A 333 11.52 -9.82 3.75
N GLN A 334 12.75 -10.20 3.40
CA GLN A 334 13.18 -11.61 3.36
C GLN A 334 13.15 -12.24 4.76
N ARG A 335 13.65 -11.54 5.78
CA ARG A 335 13.62 -12.00 7.19
C ARG A 335 12.22 -12.07 7.78
N LEU A 336 11.26 -11.30 7.27
CA LEU A 336 9.86 -11.34 7.70
C LEU A 336 9.03 -12.42 6.97
N ARG A 337 9.55 -13.01 5.90
CA ARG A 337 8.79 -13.89 4.99
C ARG A 337 8.17 -15.12 5.66
N TRP A 338 8.83 -15.67 6.67
CA TRP A 338 8.33 -16.83 7.41
C TRP A 338 6.94 -16.57 8.03
N LEU A 339 6.66 -15.33 8.45
CA LEU A 339 5.38 -14.95 9.04
C LEU A 339 4.23 -15.17 8.04
N ILE A 340 4.48 -14.97 6.75
CA ILE A 340 3.49 -15.18 5.70
C ILE A 340 3.17 -16.67 5.53
N GLY A 341 4.17 -17.55 5.64
CA GLY A 341 3.96 -19.01 5.67
C GLY A 341 3.11 -19.42 6.88
N SER A 342 3.45 -18.87 8.04
CA SER A 342 2.74 -19.04 9.30
C SER A 342 1.26 -18.62 9.23
N MET A 343 0.99 -17.48 8.61
CA MET A 343 -0.36 -16.96 8.35
C MET A 343 -1.20 -17.89 7.48
N ARG A 344 -0.59 -18.49 6.45
CA ARG A 344 -1.24 -19.48 5.58
C ARG A 344 -1.63 -20.72 6.37
N ALA A 345 -0.71 -21.24 7.19
CA ALA A 345 -0.96 -22.42 8.03
C ALA A 345 -2.11 -22.19 9.02
N LYS A 346 -2.24 -20.98 9.59
CA LYS A 346 -3.36 -20.60 10.47
C LYS A 346 -4.69 -20.33 9.76
N GLY A 347 -4.77 -20.41 8.42
CA GLY A 347 -5.94 -19.98 7.65
C GLY A 347 -6.20 -18.47 7.73
N ALA A 348 -5.26 -17.70 8.28
CA ALA A 348 -5.31 -16.25 8.40
C ALA A 348 -4.61 -15.61 7.18
N TRP A 349 -5.01 -15.98 5.96
CA TRP A 349 -4.47 -15.40 4.72
C TRP A 349 -5.11 -14.04 4.35
N ALA A 350 -6.39 -13.86 4.68
CA ALA A 350 -7.13 -12.61 4.49
C ALA A 350 -6.47 -11.33 5.09
N PRO A 351 -5.68 -11.39 6.19
CA PRO A 351 -4.89 -10.31 6.75
C PRO A 351 -3.41 -10.25 6.29
N ALA A 352 -2.95 -10.97 5.25
CA ALA A 352 -1.60 -10.73 4.70
C ALA A 352 -1.42 -9.26 4.27
N THR A 353 -2.54 -8.59 3.97
CA THR A 353 -2.63 -7.15 3.68
C THR A 353 -2.88 -6.31 4.92
N ALA A 354 -3.27 -6.90 6.06
CA ALA A 354 -3.39 -6.20 7.33
C ALA A 354 -2.01 -5.81 7.90
N ILE A 355 -0.97 -6.64 7.67
CA ILE A 355 0.41 -6.37 8.07
C ILE A 355 0.92 -5.05 7.47
N VAL A 356 0.70 -4.86 6.18
CA VAL A 356 1.33 -3.76 5.41
C VAL A 356 0.74 -2.38 5.71
N TRP A 357 -0.48 -2.33 6.27
CA TRP A 357 -1.31 -1.13 6.23
C TRP A 357 -1.67 -0.56 7.61
N ASP A 358 -0.80 -0.75 8.59
CA ASP A 358 -0.88 0.07 9.79
C ASP A 358 -0.46 1.51 9.44
N ARG A 359 -1.25 2.50 9.86
CA ARG A 359 -1.00 3.92 9.55
C ARG A 359 0.11 4.52 10.43
N GLN A 360 0.61 3.77 11.40
CA GLN A 360 1.54 4.26 12.41
C GLN A 360 3.00 3.82 12.20
N VAL A 361 3.33 3.06 11.15
CA VAL A 361 4.70 2.58 10.91
C VAL A 361 5.52 3.54 10.03
N SER A 362 6.85 3.50 10.19
CA SER A 362 7.77 4.28 9.37
C SER A 362 7.77 3.82 7.90
N ALA A 363 8.24 4.69 7.00
CA ALA A 363 8.43 4.35 5.59
C ALA A 363 9.36 3.13 5.39
N PRO A 364 10.53 3.02 6.06
CA PRO A 364 11.37 1.83 5.95
C PRO A 364 10.69 0.53 6.38
N LEU A 365 9.95 0.52 7.50
CA LEU A 365 9.23 -0.70 7.92
C LEU A 365 8.09 -1.04 6.96
N LYS A 366 7.43 -0.03 6.39
CA LYS A 366 6.43 -0.25 5.33
C LYS A 366 7.05 -0.90 4.10
N ASP A 367 8.24 -0.48 3.68
CA ASP A 367 8.97 -1.08 2.56
C ASP A 367 9.39 -2.53 2.84
N VAL A 368 9.76 -2.84 4.08
CA VAL A 368 9.99 -4.22 4.55
C VAL A 368 8.74 -5.08 4.37
N GLN A 369 7.60 -4.61 4.88
CA GLN A 369 6.34 -5.34 4.80
C GLN A 369 5.88 -5.52 3.35
N LEU A 370 6.10 -4.51 2.50
CA LEU A 370 5.84 -4.56 1.06
C LEU A 370 6.71 -5.60 0.35
N SER A 371 8.03 -5.56 0.56
CA SER A 371 8.99 -6.52 -0.01
C SER A 371 8.62 -7.96 0.36
N CYS A 372 8.18 -8.17 1.60
CA CYS A 372 7.72 -9.47 2.09
C CYS A 372 6.50 -9.98 1.30
N VAL A 373 5.51 -9.11 1.06
CA VAL A 373 4.20 -9.49 0.51
C VAL A 373 4.18 -9.54 -1.04
N ARG A 374 5.06 -8.79 -1.72
CA ARG A 374 5.18 -8.73 -3.21
C ARG A 374 5.21 -10.10 -3.87
N ILE A 375 6.09 -10.97 -3.38
CA ILE A 375 6.36 -12.28 -3.99
C ILE A 375 5.22 -13.27 -3.73
N VAL A 376 4.43 -13.02 -2.69
CA VAL A 376 3.51 -14.02 -2.17
C VAL A 376 2.05 -13.76 -2.60
N LEU A 377 1.72 -12.52 -2.95
CA LEU A 377 0.43 -12.17 -3.53
C LEU A 377 0.34 -12.57 -5.01
N GLY A 378 -0.82 -13.06 -5.42
CA GLY A 378 -1.14 -13.22 -6.84
C GLY A 378 -1.28 -11.86 -7.54
N PRO A 379 -1.21 -11.82 -8.89
CA PRO A 379 -1.18 -10.58 -9.65
C PRO A 379 -2.38 -9.65 -9.37
N THR A 380 -3.57 -10.22 -9.19
CA THR A 380 -4.78 -9.48 -8.85
C THR A 380 -4.64 -8.75 -7.51
N ASP A 381 -4.10 -9.41 -6.49
CA ASP A 381 -3.93 -8.81 -5.17
C ASP A 381 -2.79 -7.81 -5.14
N GLN A 382 -1.72 -8.05 -5.91
CA GLN A 382 -0.66 -7.06 -6.11
C GLN A 382 -1.20 -5.74 -6.67
N LEU A 383 -2.10 -5.81 -7.66
CA LEU A 383 -2.78 -4.63 -8.22
C LEU A 383 -3.78 -4.01 -7.23
N ARG A 384 -4.59 -4.84 -6.58
CA ARG A 384 -5.59 -4.40 -5.58
C ARG A 384 -4.96 -3.58 -4.47
N HIS A 385 -3.79 -4.03 -4.00
CA HIS A 385 -3.05 -3.42 -2.91
C HIS A 385 -1.97 -2.43 -3.34
N ARG A 386 -1.86 -2.16 -4.66
CA ARG A 386 -0.91 -1.20 -5.25
C ARG A 386 0.52 -1.44 -4.80
N VAL A 387 0.92 -2.71 -4.70
CA VAL A 387 2.18 -3.10 -4.07
C VAL A 387 3.41 -2.58 -4.85
N TRP A 388 3.21 -2.25 -6.12
CA TRP A 388 4.19 -1.67 -7.04
C TRP A 388 4.13 -0.14 -7.18
N SER A 389 3.31 0.56 -6.38
CA SER A 389 3.34 2.02 -6.35
C SER A 389 4.41 2.54 -5.38
N GLN A 390 4.80 3.80 -5.55
CA GLN A 390 5.65 4.52 -4.58
C GLN A 390 4.96 4.66 -3.21
N HIS A 391 3.62 4.72 -3.20
CA HIS A 391 2.83 4.88 -1.98
C HIS A 391 1.72 3.83 -1.90
N PRO A 392 2.05 2.58 -1.54
CA PRO A 392 1.04 1.53 -1.48
C PRO A 392 -0.01 1.81 -0.41
N ARG A 393 -1.27 1.47 -0.70
CA ARG A 393 -2.45 1.84 0.10
C ARG A 393 -3.49 0.73 0.10
N ARG A 394 -4.34 0.69 1.14
CA ARG A 394 -5.50 -0.19 1.20
C ARG A 394 -6.45 0.05 0.03
N PRO A 395 -7.09 -1.01 -0.49
CA PRO A 395 -8.18 -0.85 -1.44
C PRO A 395 -9.34 -0.13 -0.77
N ASP A 396 -9.76 0.94 -1.42
CA ASP A 396 -10.86 1.78 -1.00
C ASP A 396 -12.19 1.11 -1.37
N ARG A 397 -13.19 1.25 -0.50
CA ARG A 397 -14.55 0.76 -0.77
C ARG A 397 -15.26 1.64 -1.80
N ASP A 398 -15.01 2.94 -1.77
CA ASP A 398 -15.80 3.92 -2.53
C ASP A 398 -15.10 4.35 -3.84
N ARG A 399 -13.83 3.97 -4.02
CA ARG A 399 -13.11 4.24 -5.27
C ARG A 399 -13.76 3.52 -6.45
N SER A 400 -14.21 4.30 -7.42
CA SER A 400 -14.75 3.76 -8.66
C SER A 400 -14.38 4.60 -9.88
N ILE A 401 -13.51 4.07 -10.73
CA ILE A 401 -13.13 4.68 -12.02
C ILE A 401 -13.96 4.14 -13.20
N HIS A 402 -15.08 3.46 -12.91
CA HIS A 402 -15.92 2.74 -13.88
C HIS A 402 -16.40 3.58 -15.09
N ARG A 403 -16.62 4.89 -14.88
CA ARG A 403 -17.01 5.84 -15.93
C ARG A 403 -15.86 6.19 -16.86
N SER A 404 -14.64 6.23 -16.34
CA SER A 404 -13.44 6.69 -17.06
C SER A 404 -12.68 5.57 -17.78
N VAL A 405 -13.13 4.31 -17.67
CA VAL A 405 -12.43 3.13 -18.21
C VAL A 405 -13.20 2.53 -19.40
N PRO A 406 -12.56 2.40 -20.58
CA PRO A 406 -13.13 1.67 -21.71
C PRO A 406 -13.12 0.16 -21.46
N ALA A 407 -14.00 -0.59 -22.13
CA ALA A 407 -14.05 -2.05 -21.96
C ALA A 407 -12.84 -2.77 -22.58
N SER A 408 -12.14 -2.14 -23.52
CA SER A 408 -10.84 -2.53 -24.04
C SER A 408 -9.85 -1.37 -23.86
N LEU A 409 -8.70 -1.63 -23.22
CA LEU A 409 -7.73 -0.59 -22.90
C LEU A 409 -7.27 0.16 -24.15
N TRP A 410 -6.90 1.43 -24.01
CA TRP A 410 -6.35 2.25 -25.09
C TRP A 410 -5.17 1.55 -25.79
N PRO A 411 -5.16 1.49 -27.14
CA PRO A 411 -4.15 0.73 -27.88
C PRO A 411 -2.72 1.18 -27.58
N GLY A 412 -2.48 2.50 -27.55
CA GLY A 412 -1.14 3.06 -27.30
C GLY A 412 -0.53 2.66 -25.96
N LEU A 413 -1.35 2.33 -24.95
CA LEU A 413 -0.89 1.77 -23.68
C LEU A 413 -0.72 0.25 -23.74
N ALA A 414 -1.65 -0.45 -24.38
CA ALA A 414 -1.60 -1.90 -24.46
C ALA A 414 -0.43 -2.43 -25.30
N PHE A 415 0.00 -1.69 -26.34
CA PHE A 415 1.16 -2.05 -27.17
C PHE A 415 2.50 -2.02 -26.42
N ARG A 416 2.55 -1.39 -25.24
CA ARG A 416 3.73 -1.36 -24.36
C ARG A 416 3.83 -2.59 -23.45
N VAL A 417 2.79 -3.43 -23.42
CA VAL A 417 2.72 -4.61 -22.55
C VAL A 417 3.03 -5.85 -23.37
N ASN A 418 4.07 -6.59 -22.98
CA ASN A 418 4.42 -7.84 -23.62
C ASN A 418 3.62 -9.01 -23.04
N ALA A 419 2.87 -9.72 -23.89
CA ALA A 419 2.02 -10.84 -23.49
C ALA A 419 2.14 -11.99 -24.50
N PRO A 420 3.25 -12.76 -24.47
CA PRO A 420 3.52 -13.77 -25.48
C PRO A 420 2.41 -14.84 -25.52
N GLY A 421 2.00 -15.23 -26.74
CA GLY A 421 0.98 -16.25 -26.96
C GLY A 421 -0.46 -15.83 -26.64
N VAL A 422 -0.70 -14.57 -26.25
CA VAL A 422 -2.04 -14.01 -26.02
C VAL A 422 -2.35 -12.97 -27.09
N GLY A 423 -3.48 -13.10 -27.78
CA GLY A 423 -3.90 -12.10 -28.77
C GLY A 423 -4.18 -10.74 -28.13
N MET A 424 -3.73 -9.65 -28.77
CA MET A 424 -3.79 -8.28 -28.25
C MET A 424 -5.19 -7.85 -27.80
N ALA A 425 -6.24 -8.25 -28.52
CA ALA A 425 -7.62 -7.96 -28.12
C ALA A 425 -7.95 -8.49 -26.71
N ARG A 426 -7.48 -9.69 -26.37
CA ARG A 426 -7.68 -10.31 -25.04
C ARG A 426 -6.87 -9.58 -23.98
N VAL A 427 -5.64 -9.18 -24.30
CA VAL A 427 -4.76 -8.39 -23.43
C VAL A 427 -5.45 -7.07 -23.08
N ARG A 428 -5.91 -6.32 -24.08
CA ARG A 428 -6.59 -5.03 -23.86
C ARG A 428 -7.82 -5.13 -22.97
N MET A 429 -8.67 -6.13 -23.19
CA MET A 429 -9.85 -6.35 -22.33
C MET A 429 -9.47 -6.73 -20.90
N ALA A 430 -8.46 -7.61 -20.74
CA ALA A 430 -7.99 -8.01 -19.42
C ALA A 430 -7.33 -6.85 -18.67
N LEU A 431 -6.57 -6.00 -19.35
CA LEU A 431 -5.94 -4.83 -18.75
C LEU A 431 -6.97 -3.78 -18.31
N SER A 432 -8.08 -3.58 -19.03
CA SER A 432 -9.18 -2.74 -18.55
C SER A 432 -9.80 -3.25 -17.24
N VAL A 433 -10.00 -4.57 -17.14
CA VAL A 433 -10.48 -5.20 -15.89
C VAL A 433 -9.43 -5.05 -14.78
N ALA A 434 -8.15 -5.29 -15.09
CA ALA A 434 -7.04 -5.14 -14.15
C ALA A 434 -6.94 -3.72 -13.61
N LEU A 435 -7.02 -2.72 -14.48
CA LEU A 435 -7.05 -1.30 -14.15
C LEU A 435 -8.20 -0.98 -13.18
N PHE A 436 -9.37 -1.58 -13.39
CA PHE A 436 -10.53 -1.39 -12.54
C PHE A 436 -10.39 -2.04 -11.15
N VAL A 437 -9.59 -3.11 -11.04
CA VAL A 437 -9.26 -3.77 -9.76
C VAL A 437 -8.25 -2.96 -8.93
N VAL A 438 -7.43 -2.12 -9.57
CA VAL A 438 -6.39 -1.35 -8.87
C VAL A 438 -6.97 -0.49 -7.75
N GLY A 439 -6.59 -0.80 -6.51
CA GLY A 439 -6.99 -0.02 -5.35
C GLY A 439 -8.48 -0.03 -5.02
N SER A 440 -9.27 -0.95 -5.60
CA SER A 440 -10.71 -1.12 -5.32
C SER A 440 -10.97 -2.48 -4.66
N ARG A 441 -12.15 -2.70 -4.07
CA ARG A 441 -12.54 -4.01 -3.51
C ARG A 441 -13.39 -4.87 -4.45
N ILE A 442 -13.51 -4.47 -5.71
CA ILE A 442 -14.34 -5.18 -6.69
C ILE A 442 -13.76 -6.57 -7.01
N GLY A 443 -14.63 -7.57 -7.12
CA GLY A 443 -14.26 -8.88 -7.64
C GLY A 443 -14.16 -8.88 -9.16
N ILE A 444 -13.28 -9.71 -9.74
CA ILE A 444 -13.11 -9.82 -11.19
C ILE A 444 -14.45 -10.08 -11.92
N PRO A 445 -15.34 -11.00 -11.47
CA PRO A 445 -16.61 -11.22 -12.17
C PRO A 445 -17.49 -9.97 -12.26
N LEU A 446 -17.55 -9.19 -11.18
CA LEU A 446 -18.33 -7.95 -11.14
C LEU A 446 -17.67 -6.85 -11.98
N ALA A 447 -16.33 -6.79 -11.99
CA ALA A 447 -15.58 -5.90 -12.87
C ALA A 447 -15.85 -6.19 -14.35
N CYS A 448 -15.84 -7.47 -14.75
CA CYS A 448 -16.22 -7.87 -16.11
C CYS A 448 -17.65 -7.43 -16.45
N ALA A 449 -18.62 -7.64 -15.55
CA ALA A 449 -20.01 -7.25 -15.77
C ALA A 449 -20.17 -5.72 -15.97
N ARG A 450 -19.48 -4.91 -15.16
CA ARG A 450 -19.51 -3.44 -15.26
C ARG A 450 -18.88 -2.89 -16.56
N LEU A 451 -17.96 -3.65 -17.16
CA LEU A 451 -17.36 -3.33 -18.46
C LEU A 451 -18.13 -3.97 -19.63
N GLY A 452 -19.38 -4.39 -19.44
CA GLY A 452 -20.22 -4.92 -20.51
C GLY A 452 -19.94 -6.39 -20.86
N SER A 453 -19.32 -7.15 -19.94
CA SER A 453 -19.04 -8.58 -20.06
C SER A 453 -18.27 -8.98 -21.32
N VAL A 454 -17.39 -8.10 -21.81
CA VAL A 454 -16.59 -8.31 -23.04
C VAL A 454 -15.55 -9.43 -22.89
N THR A 455 -15.18 -9.74 -21.64
CA THR A 455 -14.27 -10.82 -21.27
C THR A 455 -14.82 -11.60 -20.07
N THR A 456 -14.20 -12.74 -19.76
CA THR A 456 -14.58 -13.61 -18.64
C THR A 456 -13.52 -13.58 -17.55
N ALA A 457 -13.91 -13.88 -16.30
CA ALA A 457 -12.96 -13.93 -15.18
C ALA A 457 -11.83 -14.95 -15.41
N ARG A 458 -12.13 -16.08 -16.06
CA ARG A 458 -11.14 -17.11 -16.43
C ARG A 458 -10.10 -16.56 -17.40
N GLU A 459 -10.54 -15.81 -18.41
CA GLU A 459 -9.63 -15.23 -19.40
C GLU A 459 -8.76 -14.14 -18.78
N VAL A 460 -9.33 -13.28 -17.93
CA VAL A 460 -8.57 -12.26 -17.18
C VAL A 460 -7.51 -12.93 -16.30
N GLY A 461 -7.85 -14.00 -15.58
CA GLY A 461 -6.89 -14.76 -14.77
C GLY A 461 -5.76 -15.36 -15.61
N ARG A 462 -6.08 -15.93 -16.78
CA ARG A 462 -5.08 -16.46 -17.72
C ARG A 462 -4.12 -15.36 -18.20
N VAL A 463 -4.64 -14.22 -18.65
CA VAL A 463 -3.81 -13.12 -19.13
C VAL A 463 -2.93 -12.57 -18.02
N LEU A 464 -3.50 -12.29 -16.84
CA LEU A 464 -2.72 -11.81 -15.69
C LEU A 464 -1.66 -12.82 -15.24
N GLY A 465 -1.93 -14.12 -15.34
CA GLY A 465 -0.94 -15.16 -15.08
C GLY A 465 0.26 -15.09 -16.03
N VAL A 466 0.00 -14.98 -17.34
CA VAL A 466 1.05 -14.82 -18.37
C VAL A 466 1.85 -13.53 -18.16
N LEU A 467 1.18 -12.42 -17.86
CA LEU A 467 1.85 -11.14 -17.59
C LEU A 467 2.71 -11.22 -16.34
N SER A 468 2.21 -11.83 -15.26
CA SER A 468 2.93 -11.93 -14.00
C SER A 468 4.16 -12.86 -14.04
N SER A 469 4.27 -13.70 -15.07
CA SER A 469 5.42 -14.56 -15.28
C SER A 469 6.52 -13.90 -16.11
N GLN A 470 6.30 -12.69 -16.63
CA GLN A 470 7.29 -11.92 -17.37
C GLN A 470 8.13 -11.07 -16.41
N ASP A 471 9.37 -10.77 -16.80
CA ASP A 471 10.28 -9.93 -16.01
C ASP A 471 9.79 -8.46 -15.91
N ASP A 472 8.97 -8.01 -16.86
CA ASP A 472 8.43 -6.64 -16.95
C ASP A 472 7.11 -6.43 -16.16
N TRP A 473 6.66 -7.44 -15.41
CA TRP A 473 5.40 -7.37 -14.66
C TRP A 473 5.36 -6.19 -13.69
N ALA A 474 6.48 -5.93 -13.00
CA ALA A 474 6.58 -4.80 -12.07
C ALA A 474 6.26 -3.47 -12.78
N THR A 475 6.85 -3.25 -13.95
CA THR A 475 6.62 -2.07 -14.79
C THR A 475 5.17 -1.97 -15.24
N THR A 476 4.59 -3.08 -15.71
CA THR A 476 3.18 -3.14 -16.12
C THR A 476 2.23 -2.83 -14.95
N ALA A 477 2.48 -3.40 -13.77
CA ALA A 477 1.66 -3.18 -12.58
C ALA A 477 1.78 -1.73 -12.05
N SER A 478 2.97 -1.14 -12.08
CA SER A 478 3.17 0.28 -11.76
C SER A 478 2.45 1.19 -12.76
N MET A 479 2.53 0.91 -14.06
CA MET A 479 1.80 1.65 -15.11
C MET A 479 0.29 1.64 -14.85
N LEU A 480 -0.30 0.45 -14.62
CA LEU A 480 -1.72 0.33 -14.31
C LEU A 480 -2.08 1.08 -13.02
N THR A 481 -1.17 1.10 -12.04
CA THR A 481 -1.40 1.79 -10.77
C THR A 481 -1.43 3.31 -10.94
N ASN A 482 -0.44 3.86 -11.64
CA ASN A 482 -0.35 5.30 -11.95
C ASN A 482 -1.54 5.75 -12.80
N LEU A 483 -1.92 4.95 -13.80
CA LEU A 483 -3.08 5.22 -14.64
C LEU A 483 -4.38 5.26 -13.83
N ALA A 484 -4.59 4.31 -12.93
CA ALA A 484 -5.78 4.33 -12.07
C ALA A 484 -5.82 5.57 -11.17
N GLU A 485 -4.66 6.03 -10.69
CA GLU A 485 -4.54 7.24 -9.86
C GLU A 485 -4.81 8.51 -10.65
N CYS A 486 -4.36 8.59 -11.91
CA CYS A 486 -4.70 9.70 -12.80
C CYS A 486 -6.21 9.74 -13.11
N LEU A 487 -6.81 8.59 -13.43
CA LEU A 487 -8.25 8.50 -13.73
C LEU A 487 -9.11 8.80 -12.49
N GLY A 488 -8.61 8.53 -11.29
CA GLY A 488 -9.30 8.86 -10.04
C GLY A 488 -9.36 10.35 -9.70
N LYS A 489 -8.67 11.21 -10.46
CA LYS A 489 -8.71 12.68 -10.33
C LYS A 489 -9.66 13.34 -11.35
N ASP A 490 -10.58 12.56 -11.95
CA ASP A 490 -11.57 13.01 -12.94
C ASP A 490 -10.98 13.71 -14.18
N VAL A 491 -9.79 13.29 -14.61
CA VAL A 491 -9.09 13.86 -15.79
C VAL A 491 -9.67 13.34 -17.11
N CYS A 492 -10.45 12.25 -17.09
CA CYS A 492 -11.01 11.66 -18.31
C CYS A 492 -12.24 12.43 -18.78
N PRO A 493 -12.23 13.02 -20.00
CA PRO A 493 -13.36 13.79 -20.52
C PRO A 493 -14.49 12.92 -21.06
N ILE A 494 -14.31 11.59 -21.17
CA ILE A 494 -15.31 10.65 -21.69
C ILE A 494 -15.92 9.83 -20.55
N ASP A 495 -17.26 9.79 -20.48
CA ASP A 495 -17.99 8.79 -19.68
C ASP A 495 -18.27 7.54 -20.51
N TYR A 496 -17.35 6.59 -20.47
CA TYR A 496 -17.44 5.33 -21.19
C TYR A 496 -18.60 4.45 -20.72
N GLN A 497 -19.03 4.55 -19.46
CA GLN A 497 -20.18 3.78 -19.00
C GLN A 497 -21.45 4.30 -19.69
N ARG A 498 -21.68 5.61 -19.63
CA ARG A 498 -22.84 6.25 -20.25
C ARG A 498 -22.88 6.00 -21.75
N ARG A 499 -21.73 6.08 -22.43
CA ARG A 499 -21.65 5.77 -23.87
C ARG A 499 -22.00 4.32 -24.20
N ARG A 500 -21.55 3.34 -23.39
CA ARG A 500 -21.91 1.92 -23.60
C ARG A 500 -23.42 1.70 -23.48
N GLU A 501 -24.05 2.32 -22.48
CA GLU A 501 -25.50 2.20 -22.26
C GLU A 501 -26.31 2.86 -23.38
N LEU A 502 -25.85 4.03 -23.86
CA LEU A 502 -26.48 4.76 -24.96
C LEU A 502 -26.36 4.01 -26.30
N VAL A 503 -25.14 3.60 -26.64
CA VAL A 503 -24.80 2.98 -27.94
C VAL A 503 -25.21 1.51 -27.99
N ALA A 504 -25.79 0.95 -26.93
CA ALA A 504 -26.45 -0.35 -27.00
C ALA A 504 -27.67 -0.34 -27.95
N ARG A 505 -28.23 0.83 -28.27
CA ARG A 505 -29.35 1.04 -29.20
C ARG A 505 -28.87 1.26 -30.63
N ASP A 506 -29.78 1.34 -31.61
CA ASP A 506 -29.47 1.53 -33.04
C ASP A 506 -28.71 2.84 -33.29
N LEU A 507 -27.37 2.76 -33.34
CA LEU A 507 -26.47 3.91 -33.53
C LEU A 507 -26.53 4.44 -34.97
N LEU A 508 -26.29 3.56 -35.95
CA LEU A 508 -26.35 3.87 -37.37
C LEU A 508 -27.66 3.36 -37.97
N THR A 509 -28.71 4.20 -37.91
CA THR A 509 -29.99 3.92 -38.56
C THR A 509 -29.86 3.97 -40.08
N ASP A 510 -30.83 3.41 -40.81
CA ASP A 510 -30.84 3.48 -42.28
C ASP A 510 -30.79 4.92 -42.80
N GLN A 511 -31.50 5.84 -42.13
CA GLN A 511 -31.45 7.26 -42.47
C GLN A 511 -30.07 7.87 -42.20
N GLY A 512 -29.43 7.47 -41.08
CA GLY A 512 -28.06 7.87 -40.76
C GLY A 512 -27.05 7.37 -41.79
N TRP A 513 -27.18 6.10 -42.21
CA TRP A 513 -26.31 5.53 -43.24
C TRP A 513 -26.43 6.25 -44.58
N ARG A 514 -27.65 6.56 -45.04
CA ARG A 514 -27.85 7.34 -46.27
C ARG A 514 -27.18 8.71 -46.21
N ARG A 515 -27.17 9.36 -45.05
CA ARG A 515 -26.47 10.63 -44.82
C ARG A 515 -24.95 10.46 -44.91
N VAL A 516 -24.40 9.44 -44.26
CA VAL A 516 -22.96 9.12 -44.34
C VAL A 516 -22.54 8.82 -45.78
N CYS A 517 -23.31 8.01 -46.52
CA CYS A 517 -23.02 7.72 -47.91
C CYS A 517 -23.05 8.96 -48.80
N ARG A 518 -24.00 9.88 -48.57
CA ARG A 518 -24.07 11.14 -49.30
C ARG A 518 -22.85 12.02 -49.03
N ASP A 519 -22.46 12.16 -47.76
CA ASP A 519 -21.34 13.00 -47.35
C ASP A 519 -19.98 12.47 -47.83
N ALA A 520 -19.81 11.13 -47.91
CA ALA A 520 -18.58 10.47 -48.33
C ALA A 520 -18.58 9.98 -49.80
N GLN A 521 -19.63 10.34 -50.56
CA GLN A 521 -19.84 9.89 -51.94
C GLN A 521 -19.70 8.36 -52.11
N MET A 522 -20.36 7.60 -51.22
CA MET A 522 -20.35 6.14 -51.21
C MET A 522 -21.60 5.57 -51.90
N PRO A 523 -21.53 4.37 -52.49
CA PRO A 523 -22.71 3.64 -52.95
C PRO A 523 -23.71 3.38 -51.82
N LEU A 524 -25.00 3.52 -52.09
CA LEU A 524 -26.08 3.32 -51.12
C LEU A 524 -26.43 1.83 -50.90
N ASP A 525 -26.06 0.95 -51.84
CA ASP A 525 -26.57 -0.43 -51.95
C ASP A 525 -25.67 -1.51 -51.31
N ASP A 526 -24.97 -1.18 -50.22
CA ASP A 526 -24.14 -2.17 -49.50
C ASP A 526 -24.55 -2.29 -48.01
N PRO A 527 -25.56 -3.15 -47.71
CA PRO A 527 -26.03 -3.35 -46.33
C PRO A 527 -24.96 -4.04 -45.45
N VAL A 528 -24.03 -4.79 -46.05
CA VAL A 528 -22.92 -5.41 -45.32
C VAL A 528 -21.96 -4.32 -44.85
N ARG A 529 -21.59 -3.39 -45.72
CA ARG A 529 -20.72 -2.25 -45.38
C ARG A 529 -21.38 -1.34 -44.35
N ALA A 530 -22.68 -1.09 -44.44
CA ALA A 530 -23.43 -0.34 -43.42
C ALA A 530 -23.26 -0.96 -42.03
N ARG A 531 -23.44 -2.29 -41.92
CA ARG A 531 -23.29 -3.02 -40.64
C ARG A 531 -21.85 -3.03 -40.13
N LEU A 532 -20.86 -3.16 -41.01
CA LEU A 532 -19.43 -3.10 -40.65
C LEU A 532 -19.04 -1.69 -40.15
N CYS A 533 -19.53 -0.63 -40.79
CA CYS A 533 -19.32 0.75 -40.38
C CYS A 533 -20.04 1.07 -39.06
N ASP A 534 -21.23 0.53 -38.81
CA ASP A 534 -21.92 0.63 -37.52
C ASP A 534 -21.06 0.01 -36.41
N TRP A 535 -20.59 -1.23 -36.61
CA TRP A 535 -19.68 -1.92 -35.68
C TRP A 535 -18.41 -1.14 -35.37
N TRP A 536 -17.78 -0.60 -36.41
CA TRP A 536 -16.56 0.19 -36.28
C TRP A 536 -16.82 1.50 -35.52
N LEU A 537 -17.92 2.20 -35.83
CA LEU A 537 -18.29 3.43 -35.15
C LEU A 537 -18.60 3.18 -33.67
N ARG A 538 -19.28 2.07 -33.34
CA ARG A 538 -19.54 1.66 -31.96
C ARG A 538 -18.25 1.40 -31.17
N GLU A 539 -17.28 0.70 -31.75
CA GLU A 539 -15.95 0.50 -31.11
C GLU A 539 -15.28 1.84 -30.85
N ARG A 540 -15.35 2.75 -31.82
CA ARG A 540 -14.71 4.07 -31.77
C ARG A 540 -15.30 4.96 -30.69
N LEU A 541 -16.63 4.98 -30.53
CA LEU A 541 -17.32 5.83 -29.55
C LEU A 541 -17.23 5.28 -28.11
N THR A 542 -17.31 3.96 -27.95
CA THR A 542 -17.46 3.32 -26.62
C THR A 542 -16.18 2.70 -26.07
N GLY A 543 -15.15 2.52 -26.89
CA GLY A 543 -13.95 1.74 -26.53
C GLY A 543 -14.26 0.27 -26.19
N SER A 544 -15.45 -0.23 -26.58
CA SER A 544 -15.85 -1.62 -26.36
C SER A 544 -15.65 -2.43 -27.64
N PRO A 545 -14.94 -3.56 -27.59
CA PRO A 545 -14.74 -4.39 -28.77
C PRO A 545 -16.06 -5.03 -29.19
N GLN A 546 -16.26 -5.21 -30.49
CA GLN A 546 -17.38 -5.97 -30.99
C GLN A 546 -17.26 -7.45 -30.61
N ARG A 547 -18.36 -8.01 -30.12
CA ARG A 547 -18.42 -9.42 -29.73
C ARG A 547 -18.47 -10.31 -30.95
N ARG A 548 -17.52 -11.25 -31.06
CA ARG A 548 -17.60 -12.32 -32.05
C ARG A 548 -18.91 -13.10 -31.87
N SER A 549 -19.89 -12.89 -32.75
CA SER A 549 -21.11 -13.71 -32.80
C SER A 549 -20.76 -15.12 -33.32
N THR A 550 -21.59 -16.10 -32.95
CA THR A 550 -21.38 -17.56 -32.91
C THR A 550 -20.74 -18.20 -34.16
N ALA A 551 -20.25 -19.45 -33.97
CA ALA A 551 -19.40 -20.24 -34.86
C ALA A 551 -20.04 -20.71 -36.19
N THR A 552 -20.79 -19.85 -36.88
CA THR A 552 -21.24 -20.09 -38.25
C THR A 552 -20.16 -19.65 -39.25
N ALA A 553 -20.14 -20.28 -40.43
CA ALA A 553 -19.21 -19.92 -41.51
C ALA A 553 -19.43 -18.46 -41.97
N GLU A 554 -20.69 -18.03 -42.08
CA GLU A 554 -21.08 -16.66 -42.42
C GLU A 554 -20.62 -15.64 -41.38
N GLY A 555 -20.76 -15.98 -40.09
CA GLY A 555 -20.23 -15.16 -39.00
C GLY A 555 -18.72 -14.97 -39.14
N THR A 556 -17.97 -16.05 -39.38
CA THR A 556 -16.50 -16.00 -39.51
C THR A 556 -16.06 -15.14 -40.71
N GLY A 557 -16.72 -15.25 -41.85
CA GLY A 557 -16.43 -14.40 -43.01
C GLY A 557 -16.74 -12.91 -42.75
N MET A 558 -17.83 -12.61 -42.05
CA MET A 558 -18.18 -11.25 -41.66
C MET A 558 -17.15 -10.64 -40.70
N TRP A 559 -16.65 -11.42 -39.73
CA TRP A 559 -15.58 -11.00 -38.82
C TRP A 559 -14.28 -10.68 -39.54
N GLN A 560 -13.90 -11.47 -40.55
CA GLN A 560 -12.72 -11.19 -41.36
C GLN A 560 -12.86 -9.86 -42.13
N ARG A 561 -14.05 -9.59 -42.71
CA ARG A 561 -14.33 -8.31 -43.38
C ARG A 561 -14.31 -7.14 -42.41
N PHE A 562 -14.80 -7.32 -41.18
CA PHE A 562 -14.72 -6.30 -40.14
C PHE A 562 -13.26 -6.01 -39.75
N ILE A 563 -12.47 -7.06 -39.54
CA ILE A 563 -11.05 -6.93 -39.24
C ILE A 563 -10.35 -6.13 -40.34
N GLU A 564 -10.57 -6.45 -41.62
CA GLU A 564 -9.96 -5.77 -42.77
C GLU A 564 -10.60 -4.39 -43.09
N LEU A 565 -11.69 -4.01 -42.43
CA LEU A 565 -12.44 -2.78 -42.74
C LEU A 565 -11.56 -1.51 -42.72
N PRO A 566 -10.67 -1.28 -41.74
CA PRO A 566 -9.82 -0.08 -41.72
C PRO A 566 -8.93 0.06 -42.95
N ALA A 567 -8.48 -1.06 -43.54
CA ALA A 567 -7.74 -1.05 -44.79
C ALA A 567 -8.61 -0.66 -46.00
N THR A 568 -9.94 -0.73 -45.90
CA THR A 568 -10.87 -0.32 -46.96
C THR A 568 -11.41 1.09 -46.80
N LEU A 569 -11.37 1.67 -45.59
CA LEU A 569 -11.89 3.00 -45.30
C LEU A 569 -10.94 4.09 -45.81
N SER A 570 -11.52 5.12 -46.41
CA SER A 570 -10.83 6.32 -46.87
C SER A 570 -10.97 7.48 -45.88
N PRO A 571 -10.10 8.50 -45.96
CA PRO A 571 -10.18 9.68 -45.10
C PRO A 571 -11.54 10.37 -45.13
N GLU A 572 -12.18 10.44 -46.30
CA GLU A 572 -13.49 11.06 -46.48
C GLU A 572 -14.61 10.25 -45.77
N GLU A 573 -14.55 8.92 -45.88
CA GLU A 573 -15.50 8.02 -45.22
C GLU A 573 -15.35 8.08 -43.70
N VAL A 574 -14.10 8.07 -43.20
CA VAL A 574 -13.82 8.21 -41.77
C VAL A 574 -14.29 9.57 -41.24
N LYS A 575 -14.02 10.67 -41.96
CA LYS A 575 -14.52 12.01 -41.60
C LYS A 575 -16.05 12.08 -41.56
N ALA A 576 -16.74 11.45 -42.51
CA ALA A 576 -18.21 11.42 -42.53
C ALA A 576 -18.78 10.59 -41.36
N LEU A 577 -18.19 9.43 -41.06
CA LEU A 577 -18.55 8.61 -39.91
C LEU A 577 -18.28 9.34 -38.58
N ASP A 578 -17.14 9.99 -38.44
CA ASP A 578 -16.78 10.78 -37.25
C ASP A 578 -17.74 11.96 -37.06
N ARG A 579 -18.12 12.66 -38.13
CA ARG A 579 -19.12 13.74 -38.10
C ARG A 579 -20.50 13.23 -37.66
N TYR A 580 -20.92 12.07 -38.18
CA TYR A 580 -22.17 11.44 -37.77
C TYR A 580 -22.13 11.05 -36.28
N GLY A 581 -21.07 10.37 -35.85
CA GLY A 581 -20.87 10.02 -34.45
C GLY A 581 -20.87 11.24 -33.54
N ARG A 582 -20.27 12.35 -33.99
CA ARG A 582 -20.26 13.60 -33.23
C ARG A 582 -21.66 14.20 -33.08
N THR A 583 -22.42 14.27 -34.18
CA THR A 583 -23.82 14.73 -34.17
C THR A 583 -24.68 13.86 -33.25
N PHE A 584 -24.44 12.54 -33.25
CA PHE A 584 -25.12 11.61 -32.36
C PHE A 584 -24.82 11.89 -30.88
N LEU A 585 -23.54 12.12 -30.52
CA LEU A 585 -23.16 12.46 -29.14
C LEU A 585 -23.73 13.82 -28.71
N ASP A 586 -23.71 14.82 -29.59
CA ASP A 586 -24.28 16.16 -29.35
C ASP A 586 -25.77 16.08 -29.04
N ALA A 587 -26.53 15.31 -29.84
CA ALA A 587 -27.96 15.10 -29.65
C ALA A 587 -28.32 14.44 -28.31
N HIS A 588 -27.38 13.73 -27.69
CA HIS A 588 -27.56 13.07 -26.39
C HIS A 588 -26.87 13.81 -25.23
N GLY A 589 -26.51 15.08 -25.42
CA GLY A 589 -25.96 15.95 -24.37
C GLY A 589 -24.53 15.60 -23.96
N MET A 590 -23.67 15.23 -24.92
CA MET A 590 -22.25 14.90 -24.72
C MET A 590 -21.33 15.83 -25.54
N ALA A 591 -21.73 17.09 -25.72
CA ALA A 591 -21.01 18.03 -26.59
C ALA A 591 -19.60 18.39 -26.10
N SER A 592 -19.32 18.35 -24.80
CA SER A 592 -17.98 18.60 -24.28
C SER A 592 -17.03 17.40 -24.44
N GLU A 593 -17.55 16.21 -24.75
CA GLU A 593 -16.73 15.00 -24.81
C GLU A 593 -16.12 14.79 -26.22
N PRO A 594 -14.82 14.49 -26.33
CA PRO A 594 -14.22 14.17 -27.62
C PRO A 594 -14.68 12.79 -28.12
N LEU A 595 -14.64 12.56 -29.44
CA LEU A 595 -14.99 11.24 -30.02
C LEU A 595 -14.12 10.12 -29.45
N ARG A 596 -12.82 10.38 -29.35
CA ARG A 596 -11.79 9.50 -28.81
C ARG A 596 -10.94 10.27 -27.82
N TRP A 597 -10.43 9.57 -26.83
CA TRP A 597 -9.48 10.10 -25.87
C TRP A 597 -8.58 8.97 -25.42
N HIS A 598 -7.33 9.29 -25.08
CA HIS A 598 -6.41 8.42 -24.36
C HIS A 598 -5.64 9.27 -23.34
N PRO A 599 -5.18 8.69 -22.22
CA PRO A 599 -4.41 9.42 -21.23
C PRO A 599 -3.08 9.94 -21.83
N PRO A 600 -2.59 11.10 -21.36
CA PRO A 600 -1.27 11.61 -21.73
C PRO A 600 -0.19 10.65 -21.21
N LEU A 601 0.70 10.22 -22.11
CA LEU A 601 1.69 9.18 -21.81
C LEU A 601 2.76 9.67 -20.82
N ASP A 602 3.09 10.96 -20.88
CA ASP A 602 4.11 11.61 -20.03
C ASP A 602 3.70 11.67 -18.56
N ALA A 603 2.39 11.68 -18.28
CA ALA A 603 1.85 11.76 -16.92
C ALA A 603 1.86 10.41 -16.17
N LEU A 604 2.26 9.32 -16.82
CA LEU A 604 2.14 7.95 -16.29
C LEU A 604 3.41 7.43 -15.59
N GLY A 605 4.49 8.22 -15.58
CA GLY A 605 5.75 7.84 -14.93
C GLY A 605 6.38 6.57 -15.52
N ILE A 606 6.08 6.28 -16.79
CA ILE A 606 6.65 5.14 -17.53
C ILE A 606 8.06 5.56 -17.97
N PRO A 607 9.10 4.74 -17.69
CA PRO A 607 10.43 4.96 -18.28
C PRO A 607 10.33 5.14 -19.80
N LEU A 608 10.98 6.18 -20.32
CA LEU A 608 10.95 6.60 -21.74
C LEU A 608 11.68 5.62 -22.69
N ASP A 609 12.23 4.53 -22.17
CA ASP A 609 13.05 3.54 -22.89
C ASP A 609 12.22 2.48 -23.63
N ILE A 610 10.95 2.27 -23.27
CA ILE A 610 10.03 1.41 -24.03
C ILE A 610 9.34 2.26 -25.11
N GLU A 611 10.03 2.49 -26.23
CA GLU A 611 9.41 3.05 -27.42
C GLU A 611 8.24 2.15 -27.86
N SER A 612 7.04 2.74 -27.97
CA SER A 612 5.90 1.98 -28.48
C SER A 612 6.11 1.71 -29.97
N PRO A 613 6.01 0.44 -30.44
CA PRO A 613 6.12 0.10 -31.86
C PRO A 613 5.12 0.85 -32.75
N TRP A 614 4.07 1.43 -32.14
CA TRP A 614 3.02 2.17 -32.81
C TRP A 614 3.45 3.57 -33.29
N PHE A 615 4.37 4.26 -32.60
CA PHE A 615 4.79 5.62 -33.00
C PHE A 615 5.84 5.62 -34.11
N GLY A 616 6.45 4.47 -34.41
CA GLY A 616 7.50 4.32 -35.43
C GLY A 616 7.02 3.86 -36.81
N VAL A 617 5.71 3.67 -37.02
CA VAL A 617 5.19 3.18 -38.30
C VAL A 617 5.04 4.33 -39.30
N ASP A 618 5.74 4.22 -40.44
CA ASP A 618 5.58 5.11 -41.58
C ASP A 618 4.21 4.90 -42.25
N ALA A 619 3.33 5.88 -42.05
CA ALA A 619 1.98 5.87 -42.60
C ALA A 619 1.95 5.90 -44.13
N GLU A 620 2.89 6.61 -44.79
CA GLU A 620 2.94 6.70 -46.26
C GLU A 620 3.29 5.33 -46.86
N ARG A 621 4.30 4.68 -46.30
CA ARG A 621 4.67 3.31 -46.69
C ARG A 621 3.52 2.33 -46.48
N LEU A 622 2.83 2.41 -45.34
CA LEU A 622 1.66 1.57 -45.07
C LEU A 622 0.53 1.83 -46.08
N HIS A 623 0.25 3.09 -46.42
CA HIS A 623 -0.77 3.43 -47.43
C HIS A 623 -0.41 2.87 -48.80
N GLY A 624 0.87 2.92 -49.19
CA GLY A 624 1.38 2.30 -50.41
C GLY A 624 1.08 0.80 -50.47
N LEU A 625 1.45 0.07 -49.40
CA LEU A 625 1.23 -1.38 -49.31
C LEU A 625 -0.27 -1.76 -49.43
N ILE A 626 -1.15 -0.99 -48.79
CA ILE A 626 -2.60 -1.27 -48.81
C ILE A 626 -3.26 -0.82 -50.12
N ARG A 627 -2.94 0.37 -50.63
CA ARG A 627 -3.66 0.99 -51.76
C ARG A 627 -3.03 0.69 -53.11
N VAL A 628 -1.71 0.80 -53.24
CA VAL A 628 -0.96 0.49 -54.47
C VAL A 628 -0.84 -1.03 -54.59
N ASN A 629 -0.25 -1.68 -53.58
CA ASN A 629 0.16 -3.07 -53.67
C ASN A 629 -0.97 -4.06 -53.37
N LYS A 630 -2.13 -3.55 -52.91
CA LYS A 630 -3.35 -4.30 -52.57
C LYS A 630 -3.08 -5.46 -51.60
N LEU A 631 -2.16 -5.26 -50.66
CA LEU A 631 -1.89 -6.24 -49.61
C LEU A 631 -3.00 -6.23 -48.55
N SER A 632 -3.24 -7.39 -47.92
CA SER A 632 -4.04 -7.46 -46.70
C SER A 632 -3.27 -6.85 -45.53
N MET A 633 -3.96 -6.46 -44.45
CA MET A 633 -3.28 -5.93 -43.27
C MET A 633 -2.27 -6.91 -42.68
N GLY A 634 -2.55 -8.21 -42.71
CA GLY A 634 -1.61 -9.23 -42.24
C GLY A 634 -0.30 -9.25 -43.03
N MET A 635 -0.36 -9.14 -44.36
CA MET A 635 0.86 -9.07 -45.19
C MET A 635 1.59 -7.74 -45.04
N ALA A 636 0.85 -6.63 -44.92
CA ALA A 636 1.44 -5.32 -44.64
C ALA A 636 2.17 -5.31 -43.28
N ALA A 637 1.58 -5.94 -42.25
CA ALA A 637 2.21 -6.09 -40.94
C ALA A 637 3.52 -6.89 -41.02
N CYS A 638 3.54 -8.01 -41.74
CA CYS A 638 4.76 -8.77 -41.99
C CYS A 638 5.81 -7.94 -42.75
N ALA A 639 5.42 -7.16 -43.78
CA ALA A 639 6.34 -6.35 -44.57
C ALA A 639 6.94 -5.17 -43.77
N LEU A 640 6.22 -4.66 -42.79
CA LEU A 640 6.65 -3.59 -41.88
C LEU A 640 7.29 -4.12 -40.58
N ASN A 641 7.35 -5.45 -40.41
CA ASN A 641 7.83 -6.11 -39.19
C ASN A 641 7.14 -5.62 -37.90
N VAL A 642 5.82 -5.43 -37.95
CA VAL A 642 4.99 -5.03 -36.80
C VAL A 642 3.79 -5.98 -36.63
N SER A 643 3.06 -5.86 -35.52
CA SER A 643 1.84 -6.65 -35.32
C SER A 643 0.70 -6.15 -36.21
N ILE A 644 -0.23 -7.06 -36.56
CA ILE A 644 -1.44 -6.70 -37.32
C ILE A 644 -2.32 -5.67 -36.58
N ASP A 645 -2.31 -5.70 -35.25
CA ASP A 645 -3.05 -4.75 -34.42
C ASP A 645 -2.45 -3.33 -34.50
N VAL A 646 -1.12 -3.21 -34.59
CA VAL A 646 -0.44 -1.92 -34.82
C VAL A 646 -0.83 -1.35 -36.19
N VAL A 647 -0.83 -2.18 -37.25
CA VAL A 647 -1.30 -1.76 -38.59
C VAL A 647 -2.75 -1.28 -38.54
N ARG A 648 -3.63 -2.04 -37.88
CA ARG A 648 -5.05 -1.69 -37.76
C ARG A 648 -5.25 -0.35 -37.07
N GLU A 649 -4.60 -0.12 -35.94
CA GLU A 649 -4.74 1.12 -35.18
C GLU A 649 -4.10 2.31 -35.91
N THR A 650 -3.00 2.09 -36.62
CA THR A 650 -2.41 3.10 -37.50
C THR A 650 -3.39 3.53 -38.60
N LEU A 651 -4.10 2.58 -39.23
CA LEU A 651 -5.12 2.89 -40.24
C LEU A 651 -6.38 3.54 -39.64
N ASN A 652 -6.71 3.26 -38.37
CA ASN A 652 -7.81 3.93 -37.68
C ASN A 652 -7.53 5.42 -37.39
N ASP A 653 -6.25 5.78 -37.22
CA ASP A 653 -5.80 7.16 -37.00
C ASP A 653 -5.46 7.89 -38.30
N TYR A 654 -4.82 7.18 -39.23
CA TYR A 654 -4.38 7.69 -40.52
C TYR A 654 -4.94 6.79 -41.65
N PRO A 655 -6.22 6.96 -42.05
CA PRO A 655 -6.84 6.16 -43.09
C PRO A 655 -6.14 6.33 -44.44
N ALA A 656 -6.00 5.23 -45.19
CA ALA A 656 -5.29 5.29 -46.47
C ALA A 656 -6.14 5.98 -47.56
N PRO A 657 -5.62 7.02 -48.23
CA PRO A 657 -6.37 7.79 -49.23
C PRO A 657 -6.86 6.91 -50.38
N ARG A 658 -7.99 7.29 -51.00
CA ARG A 658 -8.46 6.62 -52.23
C ARG A 658 -7.42 6.87 -53.32
N GLN A 659 -7.05 5.82 -54.04
CA GLN A 659 -6.23 6.01 -55.23
C GLN A 659 -7.10 6.42 -56.42
N PRO A 660 -6.62 7.36 -57.26
CA PRO A 660 -7.17 7.53 -58.59
C PRO A 660 -7.06 6.20 -59.34
N ARG A 661 -8.06 5.89 -60.20
CA ARG A 661 -8.19 4.62 -60.94
C ARG A 661 -6.81 4.15 -61.44
N ALA A 662 -6.29 3.07 -60.84
CA ALA A 662 -5.04 2.48 -61.28
C ALA A 662 -5.16 2.00 -62.74
N VAL A 663 -4.16 2.31 -63.56
CA VAL A 663 -4.02 1.74 -64.90
C VAL A 663 -3.91 0.22 -64.76
N ARG A 664 -4.74 -0.54 -65.49
CA ARG A 664 -4.65 -2.00 -65.54
C ARG A 664 -3.21 -2.40 -65.87
N GLY A 665 -2.55 -3.16 -64.99
CA GLY A 665 -1.18 -3.65 -65.20
C GLY A 665 -0.09 -2.98 -64.35
N ALA A 666 -0.36 -1.85 -63.70
CA ALA A 666 0.66 -1.11 -62.93
C ALA A 666 1.39 -1.95 -61.86
N LEU A 667 0.66 -2.82 -61.15
CA LEU A 667 1.20 -3.75 -60.15
C LEU A 667 2.18 -4.78 -60.73
N LEU A 668 1.92 -5.24 -61.95
CA LEU A 668 2.78 -6.19 -62.65
C LEU A 668 4.04 -5.49 -63.16
N GLU A 669 3.93 -4.24 -63.61
CA GLU A 669 5.09 -3.42 -64.01
C GLU A 669 5.99 -3.06 -62.82
N ILE A 670 5.40 -2.70 -61.67
CA ILE A 670 6.16 -2.50 -60.41
C ILE A 670 6.90 -3.79 -60.02
N ALA A 671 6.19 -4.93 -60.04
CA ALA A 671 6.80 -6.22 -59.75
C ALA A 671 7.89 -6.58 -60.78
N ARG A 672 7.73 -6.23 -62.05
CA ARG A 672 8.72 -6.47 -63.13
C ARG A 672 9.98 -5.62 -62.95
N ALA A 673 9.83 -4.36 -62.54
CA ALA A 673 10.95 -3.45 -62.26
C ALA A 673 11.78 -3.92 -61.06
N GLU A 674 11.13 -4.33 -59.97
CA GLU A 674 11.80 -4.78 -58.74
C GLU A 674 12.30 -6.23 -58.81
N LEU A 675 11.64 -7.09 -59.61
CA LEU A 675 12.02 -8.48 -59.87
C LEU A 675 12.29 -8.71 -61.36
N PRO A 676 13.47 -8.30 -61.87
CA PRO A 676 13.96 -8.77 -63.15
C PRO A 676 14.12 -10.30 -63.14
N ARG A 677 14.08 -10.92 -64.33
CA ARG A 677 14.13 -12.39 -64.49
C ARG A 677 15.27 -13.03 -63.70
N ASP A 678 16.48 -12.49 -63.79
CA ASP A 678 17.67 -13.07 -63.15
C ASP A 678 17.61 -12.99 -61.63
N ARG A 679 17.07 -11.89 -61.09
CA ARG A 679 16.86 -11.71 -59.65
C ARG A 679 15.81 -12.68 -59.12
N LEU A 680 14.73 -12.91 -59.87
CA LEU A 680 13.70 -13.87 -59.47
C LEU A 680 14.21 -15.32 -59.50
N ILE A 681 15.03 -15.68 -60.50
CA ILE A 681 15.69 -16.99 -60.57
C ILE A 681 16.67 -17.17 -59.40
N ASP A 682 17.45 -16.15 -59.07
CA ASP A 682 18.40 -16.23 -57.96
C ASP A 682 17.68 -16.45 -56.62
N LEU A 683 16.69 -15.61 -56.30
CA LEU A 683 15.92 -15.71 -55.06
C LEU A 683 15.11 -17.01 -54.96
N TYR A 684 14.42 -17.41 -56.04
CA TYR A 684 13.53 -18.57 -56.03
C TYR A 684 14.29 -19.89 -56.22
N CYS A 685 15.13 -19.99 -57.24
CA CYS A 685 15.79 -21.25 -57.62
C CYS A 685 17.09 -21.49 -56.87
N ARG A 686 17.95 -20.48 -56.67
CA ARG A 686 19.28 -20.66 -56.04
C ARG A 686 19.25 -20.52 -54.52
N GLN A 687 18.59 -19.48 -54.01
CA GLN A 687 18.48 -19.23 -52.56
C GLN A 687 17.34 -20.01 -51.90
N GLY A 688 16.52 -20.71 -52.69
CA GLY A 688 15.48 -21.59 -52.16
C GLY A 688 14.24 -20.87 -51.60
N GLN A 689 14.14 -19.54 -51.68
CA GLN A 689 13.06 -18.79 -51.05
C GLN A 689 11.68 -19.12 -51.63
N SER A 690 10.65 -19.07 -50.79
CA SER A 690 9.27 -19.28 -51.25
C SER A 690 8.74 -18.06 -52.02
N LEU A 691 7.74 -18.26 -52.88
CA LEU A 691 7.05 -17.15 -53.56
C LEU A 691 6.48 -16.14 -52.56
N TRP A 692 6.13 -16.60 -51.35
CA TRP A 692 5.64 -15.75 -50.27
C TRP A 692 6.75 -14.87 -49.69
N ALA A 693 7.94 -15.43 -49.44
CA ALA A 693 9.09 -14.67 -48.93
C ALA A 693 9.56 -13.60 -49.94
N ILE A 694 9.59 -13.96 -51.22
CA ILE A 694 9.95 -13.05 -52.32
C ILE A 694 8.90 -11.94 -52.47
N ALA A 695 7.62 -12.28 -52.37
CA ALA A 695 6.51 -11.33 -52.36
C ALA A 695 6.62 -10.33 -51.19
N LEU A 696 6.99 -10.81 -50.00
CA LEU A 696 7.17 -9.96 -48.83
C LEU A 696 8.35 -8.98 -49.01
N LEU A 697 9.47 -9.46 -49.55
CA LEU A 697 10.69 -8.67 -49.78
C LEU A 697 10.45 -7.48 -50.72
N VAL A 698 9.59 -7.68 -51.73
CA VAL A 698 9.28 -6.67 -52.77
C VAL A 698 7.99 -5.90 -52.45
N GLY A 699 7.26 -6.31 -51.40
CA GLY A 699 6.01 -5.69 -50.98
C GLY A 699 4.84 -5.96 -51.94
N VAL A 700 4.86 -7.00 -52.77
CA VAL A 700 3.78 -7.34 -53.72
C VAL A 700 3.07 -8.63 -53.29
N SER A 701 1.88 -8.92 -53.80
CA SER A 701 1.19 -10.17 -53.42
C SER A 701 1.86 -11.42 -54.01
N PRO A 702 1.84 -12.58 -53.33
CA PRO A 702 2.39 -13.85 -53.86
C PRO A 702 1.77 -14.28 -55.19
N ARG A 703 0.52 -13.90 -55.45
CA ARG A 703 -0.17 -14.15 -56.73
C ARG A 703 0.45 -13.38 -57.89
N VAL A 704 0.94 -12.15 -57.64
CA VAL A 704 1.61 -11.33 -58.65
C VAL A 704 2.99 -11.92 -58.98
N VAL A 705 3.76 -12.33 -57.96
CA VAL A 705 5.04 -13.02 -58.18
C VAL A 705 4.85 -14.34 -58.92
N GLY A 706 3.83 -15.14 -58.56
CA GLY A 706 3.49 -16.38 -59.27
C GLY A 706 2.97 -16.16 -60.69
N ARG A 707 2.41 -14.99 -61.02
CA ARG A 707 2.08 -14.60 -62.39
C ARG A 707 3.34 -14.20 -63.17
N LEU A 708 4.23 -13.41 -62.56
CA LEU A 708 5.50 -12.99 -63.14
C LEU A 708 6.43 -14.19 -63.42
N ALA A 709 6.50 -15.16 -62.49
CA ALA A 709 7.26 -16.40 -62.67
C ALA A 709 6.76 -17.22 -63.87
N ARG A 710 5.44 -17.25 -64.10
CA ARG A 710 4.85 -17.88 -65.29
C ARG A 710 5.18 -17.11 -66.57
N GLU A 711 5.17 -15.78 -66.54
CA GLU A 711 5.58 -14.94 -67.68
C GLU A 711 7.07 -15.11 -68.03
N TYR A 712 7.95 -15.31 -67.03
CA TYR A 712 9.39 -15.52 -67.24
C TYR A 712 9.79 -16.98 -67.53
N GLY A 713 8.83 -17.90 -67.56
CA GLY A 713 9.06 -19.33 -67.80
C GLY A 713 9.76 -20.07 -66.66
N ILE A 714 9.62 -19.61 -65.41
CA ILE A 714 10.23 -20.23 -64.24
C ILE A 714 9.28 -21.32 -63.71
N PRO A 715 9.71 -22.60 -63.62
CA PRO A 715 8.86 -23.68 -63.13
C PRO A 715 8.57 -23.52 -61.64
N LEU A 716 7.29 -23.46 -61.28
CA LEU A 716 6.84 -23.34 -59.89
C LEU A 716 6.91 -24.70 -59.18
N ARG A 717 7.49 -24.73 -57.98
CA ARG A 717 7.49 -25.90 -57.10
C ARG A 717 6.06 -26.31 -56.75
N PRO A 718 5.76 -27.63 -56.69
CA PRO A 718 4.44 -28.10 -56.27
C PRO A 718 4.12 -27.62 -54.84
N PRO A 719 2.84 -27.35 -54.52
CA PRO A 719 2.45 -26.97 -53.17
C PRO A 719 2.82 -28.10 -52.20
N LEU A 720 3.52 -27.76 -51.12
CA LEU A 720 3.75 -28.68 -50.01
C LEU A 720 2.39 -29.01 -49.40
N SER A 721 2.01 -30.29 -49.45
CA SER A 721 0.80 -30.87 -48.85
C SER A 721 0.80 -30.79 -47.34
#